data_AF-A0A562R6Q1-F1
#
_entry.id   AF-A0A562R6Q1-F1
#
_cell.length_a   1.000
_cell.length_b   1.000
_cell.length_c   1.000
_cell.angle_alpha   90.00
_cell.angle_beta   90.00
_cell.angle_gamma   90.00
#
_symmetry.space_group_name_H-M   'P 1'
#
loop_
_entity.id
_entity.type
_entity.pdbx_description
1 polymer ?
#
loop_
_entity_poly.entity_id
_entity_poly.type
_entity_poly.pdbx_seq_one_letter_code
_entity_poly.pdbx_strand_id
1 'polypeptide(L)'
;MTGRSALKRCIVSLILLLVGTALAVAQPFTRRSSQMQHDGLKKTYEIANFRLGGRYDLADPSKWENGGEGGVTLESLGGGKLRTGYIAIGNARRNAAGEITNAVVINSYYSGDSTDMYEQWVKGAALSGGVPVIGPGRPIDTDRYYVIMVDPLGTWGASKPSDGLGIKFPQYSYYDMVQANYRLLRDELKVARVALVTGVSMGGTQTYVWGVMHPEYIGALMPIGGTTQSDGEDPVGNWTFQMMTAAIQGDPVWQATKGDYYKLPKEKHPVPGVAFGWSILGMTGYDFAFRTTQNWAAVQPEIFYWDPPNEKAGLNVTNRAKLYDAVDLVWRNRVGETHNVNPYLGRIQARTLVMHITNDLWLNFKLAQKAVDRVPGADLIAEESPVAHYGVFPLINNRKNDPKFVAFMDDVASLDRAQKFVDKNYRVADVAQNIDPKKSFWKAYVTYPYPVKFGNAKDKSGNSWEIGYMDEYAGTDKDPKVLVIIHGKGAFGGHYGNIMQYALRSGLRVIVPDLPHYGMSGPGNLDKSPARTMQDMREVIYDLVVNQLGVKKAYYLGHSLGGQFVVGYALTWPDAVQGLALEAPSGLEEYPREITIAKDKKAPLFADGLGRDFDKWKQVWDQTGILAAEKARDEQNIRDFFYFKKRDPNTGAVSAAKSGYFFSDSEYARFHTEQRVGLTKGNPKELEQWCNVFIFDIYTIGAELQQDDPKNLYERVIQIKAPIFLSFGDKEPFIPTPAFNGLTDLGRDVITPFMSRMTNAGNRPILKIYPETGHFIHTDNPVEFSVDVVDFVTKGTVDTSSPLGTDRMIRGAVASALPVAPTPPGAAPTAGLNK
;
A
#
# COMPACT_ATOMS: atom_id res chain seq x y z
N MET A 1 69.37 10.39 54.25
CA MET A 1 68.58 9.58 53.30
C MET A 1 67.57 8.80 54.12
N THR A 2 66.40 9.40 54.32
CA THR A 2 65.61 9.19 55.53
C THR A 2 64.12 9.33 55.24
N GLY A 3 63.37 8.25 55.49
CA GLY A 3 62.09 8.26 56.21
C GLY A 3 60.86 8.99 55.68
N ARG A 4 60.93 9.78 54.60
CA ARG A 4 59.78 10.60 54.13
C ARG A 4 59.02 10.07 52.90
N SER A 5 59.49 9.03 52.21
CA SER A 5 58.78 8.49 51.02
C SER A 5 57.89 7.27 51.28
N ALA A 6 58.09 6.55 52.39
CA ALA A 6 57.26 5.38 52.74
C ALA A 6 55.90 5.77 53.32
N LEU A 7 55.83 6.82 54.15
CA LEU A 7 54.58 7.25 54.79
C LEU A 7 53.58 7.88 53.81
N LYS A 8 54.07 8.54 52.74
CA LYS A 8 53.21 9.08 51.67
C LYS A 8 52.61 8.00 50.77
N ARG A 9 53.28 6.85 50.61
CA ARG A 9 52.73 5.73 49.82
C ARG A 9 51.67 4.94 50.60
N CYS A 10 51.81 4.77 51.91
CA CYS A 10 50.78 4.12 52.72
C CYS A 10 49.51 4.98 52.89
N ILE A 11 49.61 6.31 53.00
CA ILE A 11 48.42 7.18 53.15
C ILE A 11 47.64 7.33 51.84
N VAL A 12 48.32 7.37 50.68
CA VAL A 12 47.65 7.40 49.37
C VAL A 12 46.97 6.06 49.06
N SER A 13 47.57 4.93 49.44
CA SER A 13 46.91 3.62 49.30
C SER A 13 45.75 3.42 50.27
N LEU A 14 45.78 4.00 51.48
CA LEU A 14 44.66 3.92 52.44
C LEU A 14 43.49 4.83 52.04
N ILE A 15 43.75 6.01 51.46
CA ILE A 15 42.70 6.90 50.94
C ILE A 15 42.08 6.34 49.64
N LEU A 16 42.84 5.63 48.80
CA LEU A 16 42.29 4.89 47.66
C LEU A 16 41.50 3.62 48.07
N LEU A 17 41.78 3.04 49.23
CA LEU A 17 40.95 1.95 49.79
C LEU A 17 39.70 2.45 50.53
N LEU A 18 39.68 3.69 51.04
CA LEU A 18 38.56 4.25 51.81
C LEU A 18 37.55 5.08 50.98
N VAL A 19 37.85 5.38 49.71
CA VAL A 19 36.87 5.94 48.75
C VAL A 19 36.21 4.84 47.89
N GLY A 20 36.60 3.58 48.13
CA GLY A 20 36.09 2.38 47.45
C GLY A 20 34.91 1.69 48.12
N THR A 21 34.12 2.35 48.98
CA THR A 21 32.76 1.86 49.24
C THR A 21 31.87 2.29 48.09
N ALA A 22 32.12 1.70 46.92
CA ALA A 22 31.10 1.61 45.91
C ALA A 22 29.92 0.93 46.61
N LEU A 23 28.78 1.63 46.67
CA LEU A 23 27.48 0.99 46.77
C LEU A 23 27.54 -0.17 45.78
N ALA A 24 27.66 -1.40 46.29
CA ALA A 24 27.48 -2.58 45.47
C ALA A 24 26.02 -2.54 45.04
N VAL A 25 25.75 -1.84 43.94
CA VAL A 25 24.46 -1.91 43.25
C VAL A 25 24.34 -3.39 42.90
N ALA A 26 23.45 -4.08 43.60
CA ALA A 26 23.18 -5.48 43.33
C ALA A 26 22.96 -5.63 41.82
N GLN A 27 23.80 -6.44 41.17
CA GLN A 27 23.66 -6.70 39.74
C GLN A 27 22.23 -7.20 39.50
N PRO A 28 21.49 -6.59 38.57
CA PRO A 28 20.13 -7.01 38.30
C PRO A 28 20.11 -8.48 37.88
N PHE A 29 19.08 -9.17 38.33
CA PHE A 29 18.96 -10.63 38.19
C PHE A 29 18.98 -11.11 36.74
N THR A 30 18.45 -10.26 35.86
CA THR A 30 18.47 -10.40 34.42
C THR A 30 19.08 -9.13 33.84
N ARG A 31 19.84 -9.32 32.76
CA ARG A 31 20.46 -8.22 32.00
C ARG A 31 19.40 -7.27 31.42
N ARG A 32 19.82 -6.06 31.05
CA ARG A 32 18.95 -5.04 30.45
C ARG A 32 18.65 -5.28 28.97
N SER A 33 19.54 -5.96 28.25
CA SER A 33 19.41 -6.21 26.81
C SER A 33 19.75 -7.66 26.47
N SER A 34 19.09 -8.22 25.46
CA SER A 34 19.42 -9.55 24.95
C SER A 34 20.76 -9.57 24.19
N GLN A 35 21.00 -8.57 23.34
CA GLN A 35 22.25 -8.38 22.62
C GLN A 35 23.04 -7.28 23.33
N MET A 36 23.90 -7.68 24.28
CA MET A 36 24.64 -6.73 25.12
C MET A 36 25.54 -5.78 24.32
N GLN A 37 25.99 -6.18 23.14
CA GLN A 37 26.75 -5.33 22.22
C GLN A 37 25.96 -4.11 21.71
N HIS A 38 24.63 -4.14 21.80
CA HIS A 38 23.74 -3.05 21.38
C HIS A 38 23.05 -2.34 22.56
N ASP A 39 23.37 -2.67 23.82
CA ASP A 39 22.70 -2.10 25.00
C ASP A 39 22.78 -0.57 25.06
N GLY A 40 23.89 0.01 24.59
CA GLY A 40 24.08 1.46 24.54
C GLY A 40 23.11 2.20 23.61
N LEU A 41 22.41 1.51 22.72
CA LEU A 41 21.36 2.08 21.88
C LEU A 41 20.00 2.10 22.58
N LYS A 42 19.80 1.23 23.58
CA LYS A 42 18.51 1.03 24.22
C LYS A 42 18.16 2.20 25.15
N LYS A 43 16.99 2.76 24.93
CA LYS A 43 16.35 3.77 25.77
C LYS A 43 15.18 3.14 26.54
N THR A 44 14.81 3.77 27.64
CA THR A 44 13.71 3.31 28.50
C THR A 44 12.82 4.48 28.88
N TYR A 45 11.53 4.21 29.06
CA TYR A 45 10.54 5.18 29.52
C TYR A 45 9.73 4.57 30.67
N GLU A 46 9.40 5.39 31.66
CA GLU A 46 8.64 4.97 32.84
C GLU A 46 7.26 5.61 32.85
N ILE A 47 6.24 4.78 33.08
CA ILE A 47 4.83 5.16 33.12
C ILE A 47 4.33 4.96 34.54
N ALA A 48 4.02 6.06 35.22
CA ALA A 48 3.49 6.02 36.57
C ALA A 48 2.03 5.55 36.59
N ASN A 49 1.67 4.76 37.61
CA ASN A 49 0.32 4.29 37.89
C ASN A 49 -0.32 3.46 36.77
N PHE A 50 0.48 2.80 35.92
CA PHE A 50 -0.05 1.96 34.86
C PHE A 50 -0.66 0.67 35.44
N ARG A 51 -1.91 0.38 35.08
CA ARG A 51 -2.67 -0.77 35.58
C ARG A 51 -2.53 -1.97 34.65
N LEU A 52 -1.84 -3.00 35.10
CA LEU A 52 -1.65 -4.26 34.36
C LEU A 52 -2.80 -5.25 34.61
N GLY A 53 -3.16 -6.03 33.60
CA GLY A 53 -4.11 -7.14 33.74
C GLY A 53 -5.57 -6.71 33.90
N GLY A 54 -5.87 -5.45 33.61
CA GLY A 54 -7.23 -4.92 33.66
C GLY A 54 -8.04 -5.18 32.39
N ARG A 55 -9.31 -4.75 32.41
CA ARG A 55 -10.23 -4.85 31.27
C ARG A 55 -10.12 -3.64 30.35
N TYR A 56 -10.08 -3.90 29.04
CA TYR A 56 -10.05 -2.87 27.99
C TYR A 56 -11.39 -2.81 27.27
N ASP A 57 -12.26 -1.88 27.69
CA ASP A 57 -13.48 -1.55 26.94
C ASP A 57 -13.13 -0.65 25.77
N LEU A 58 -12.98 -1.23 24.58
CA LEU A 58 -12.48 -0.49 23.44
C LEU A 58 -13.46 0.56 22.90
N ALA A 59 -14.72 0.55 23.35
CA ALA A 59 -15.70 1.61 23.05
C ALA A 59 -15.44 2.89 23.87
N ASP A 60 -14.70 2.80 24.97
CA ASP A 60 -14.40 3.94 25.84
C ASP A 60 -12.89 4.02 26.18
N PRO A 61 -12.06 4.58 25.26
CA PRO A 61 -10.62 4.71 25.46
C PRO A 61 -10.18 5.46 26.72
N SER A 62 -11.03 6.36 27.22
CA SER A 62 -10.72 7.17 28.41
C SER A 62 -10.52 6.31 29.66
N LYS A 63 -11.17 5.15 29.74
CA LYS A 63 -11.11 4.26 30.91
C LYS A 63 -9.81 3.48 31.03
N TRP A 64 -9.04 3.35 29.96
CA TRP A 64 -7.82 2.53 29.92
C TRP A 64 -6.57 3.29 29.44
N GLU A 65 -6.62 4.63 29.45
CA GLU A 65 -5.47 5.46 29.08
C GLU A 65 -4.19 5.12 29.88
N ASN A 66 -4.34 4.75 31.15
CA ASN A 66 -3.24 4.30 32.01
C ASN A 66 -3.35 2.82 32.38
N GLY A 67 -3.67 1.99 31.40
CA GLY A 67 -3.87 0.54 31.57
C GLY A 67 -5.31 0.19 31.96
N GLY A 68 -5.67 -1.08 31.79
CA GLY A 68 -7.03 -1.59 31.87
C GLY A 68 -7.73 -1.33 33.21
N GLU A 69 -9.06 -1.21 33.16
CA GLU A 69 -9.91 -1.02 34.35
C GLU A 69 -9.82 -2.23 35.28
N GLY A 70 -9.69 -1.99 36.59
CA GLY A 70 -9.53 -3.06 37.59
C GLY A 70 -8.14 -3.70 37.63
N GLY A 71 -7.18 -3.24 36.82
CA GLY A 71 -5.81 -3.72 36.83
C GLY A 71 -4.99 -3.25 38.04
N VAL A 72 -3.82 -3.85 38.22
CA VAL A 72 -2.92 -3.62 39.36
C VAL A 72 -1.69 -2.83 38.92
N THR A 73 -1.28 -1.85 39.72
CA THR A 73 -0.05 -1.08 39.47
C THR A 73 1.15 -1.77 40.11
N LEU A 74 2.32 -1.69 39.48
CA LEU A 74 3.54 -2.26 40.06
C LEU A 74 3.90 -1.55 41.38
N GLU A 75 3.67 -0.24 41.44
CA GLU A 75 3.87 0.58 42.63
C GLU A 75 3.05 0.08 43.82
N SER A 76 1.79 -0.32 43.60
CA SER A 76 0.94 -0.87 44.67
C SER A 76 1.45 -2.20 45.26
N LEU A 77 2.35 -2.89 44.55
CA LEU A 77 2.97 -4.13 44.99
C LEU A 77 4.37 -3.92 45.59
N GLY A 78 4.79 -2.66 45.78
CA GLY A 78 6.14 -2.31 46.20
C GLY A 78 7.18 -2.38 45.07
N GLY A 79 6.74 -2.49 43.81
CA GLY A 79 7.59 -2.32 42.64
C GLY A 79 7.81 -0.86 42.26
N GLY A 80 8.60 -0.63 41.21
CA GLY A 80 8.75 0.69 40.59
C GLY A 80 7.62 1.01 39.61
N LYS A 81 7.74 2.15 38.90
CA LYS A 81 6.87 2.49 37.77
C LYS A 81 6.99 1.43 36.68
N LEU A 82 5.95 1.30 35.85
CA LEU A 82 6.03 0.44 34.67
C LEU A 82 7.09 0.99 33.71
N ARG A 83 8.01 0.15 33.26
CA ARG A 83 9.07 0.50 32.32
C ARG A 83 8.84 -0.15 30.97
N THR A 84 8.94 0.64 29.91
CA THR A 84 9.08 0.15 28.52
C THR A 84 10.48 0.47 28.00
N GLY A 85 10.92 -0.28 26.99
CA GLY A 85 12.23 -0.09 26.36
C GLY A 85 12.09 0.01 24.84
N TYR A 86 13.04 0.68 24.19
CA TYR A 86 13.06 0.79 22.73
C TYR A 86 14.45 1.15 22.19
N ILE A 87 14.65 0.89 20.89
CA ILE A 87 15.69 1.52 20.07
C ILE A 87 15.00 2.31 18.97
N ALA A 88 15.47 3.53 18.71
CA ALA A 88 14.98 4.33 17.60
C ALA A 88 16.13 4.80 16.71
N ILE A 89 15.94 4.70 15.39
CA ILE A 89 16.93 5.03 14.36
C ILE A 89 16.27 5.74 13.16
N GLY A 90 17.09 6.36 12.31
CA GLY A 90 16.62 7.16 11.19
C GLY A 90 16.31 8.61 11.59
N ASN A 91 15.74 9.37 10.66
CA ASN A 91 15.52 10.81 10.85
C ASN A 91 14.05 11.10 11.14
N ALA A 92 13.76 11.62 12.34
CA ALA A 92 12.44 12.08 12.71
C ALA A 92 12.05 13.35 11.94
N ARG A 93 10.93 13.29 11.24
CA ARG A 93 10.24 14.45 10.67
C ARG A 93 9.18 14.90 11.66
N ARG A 94 9.08 16.21 11.85
CA ARG A 94 8.16 16.80 12.82
C ARG A 94 7.18 17.75 12.14
N ASN A 95 5.94 17.78 12.63
CA ASN A 95 4.94 18.78 12.24
C ASN A 95 5.22 20.13 12.93
N ALA A 96 4.36 21.13 12.69
CA ALA A 96 4.48 22.46 13.29
C ALA A 96 4.36 22.46 14.83
N ALA A 97 3.70 21.44 15.41
CA ALA A 97 3.61 21.24 16.86
C ALA A 97 4.84 20.52 17.45
N GLY A 98 5.83 20.18 16.62
CA GLY A 98 7.03 19.46 17.04
C GLY A 98 6.84 17.96 17.19
N GLU A 99 5.75 17.39 16.69
CA GLU A 99 5.40 15.98 16.85
C GLU A 99 5.88 15.15 15.65
N ILE A 100 6.34 13.91 15.89
CA ILE A 100 6.87 13.02 14.86
C ILE A 100 5.74 12.49 13.97
N THR A 101 5.94 12.57 12.65
CA THR A 101 4.93 12.24 11.62
C THR A 101 5.26 11.00 10.79
N ASN A 102 6.54 10.62 10.74
CA ASN A 102 7.06 9.57 9.86
C ASN A 102 7.50 8.31 10.64
N ALA A 103 6.84 8.03 11.77
CA ALA A 103 7.22 6.94 12.64
C ALA A 103 6.84 5.57 12.04
N VAL A 104 7.76 4.61 12.07
CA VAL A 104 7.47 3.19 11.80
C VAL A 104 7.76 2.40 13.07
N VAL A 105 6.78 1.66 13.57
CA VAL A 105 6.87 0.92 14.83
C VAL A 105 7.04 -0.57 14.54
N ILE A 106 8.11 -1.15 15.07
CA ILE A 106 8.41 -2.59 14.97
C ILE A 106 8.19 -3.22 16.35
N ASN A 107 7.20 -4.10 16.46
CA ASN A 107 6.92 -4.85 17.69
C ASN A 107 7.84 -6.08 17.79
N SER A 108 8.45 -6.31 18.97
CA SER A 108 9.33 -7.48 19.16
C SER A 108 8.60 -8.81 19.06
N TYR A 109 9.30 -9.80 18.52
CA TYR A 109 8.89 -11.21 18.48
C TYR A 109 9.09 -11.90 19.84
N TYR A 110 8.53 -13.11 20.00
CA TYR A 110 8.44 -13.80 21.30
C TYR A 110 9.76 -13.90 22.06
N SER A 111 10.87 -14.15 21.36
CA SER A 111 12.18 -14.42 21.96
C SER A 111 13.19 -13.28 21.79
N GLY A 112 12.72 -12.10 21.39
CA GLY A 112 13.57 -10.96 21.10
C GLY A 112 13.15 -9.70 21.83
N ASP A 113 14.11 -8.78 21.95
CA ASP A 113 13.88 -7.39 22.31
C ASP A 113 14.34 -6.46 21.17
N SER A 114 14.30 -5.15 21.37
CA SER A 114 14.75 -4.15 20.40
C SER A 114 16.21 -4.35 19.97
N THR A 115 17.07 -4.89 20.84
CA THR A 115 18.48 -5.17 20.50
C THR A 115 18.64 -6.39 19.61
N ASP A 116 17.78 -7.41 19.78
CA ASP A 116 17.68 -8.51 18.83
C ASP A 116 17.13 -8.02 17.49
N MET A 117 16.08 -7.19 17.48
CA MET A 117 15.54 -6.61 16.25
C MET A 117 16.58 -5.78 15.50
N TYR A 118 17.40 -5.01 16.22
CA TYR A 118 18.50 -4.26 15.64
C TYR A 118 19.55 -5.20 15.02
N GLU A 119 19.97 -6.24 15.72
CA GLU A 119 20.90 -7.24 15.20
C GLU A 119 20.34 -7.96 13.95
N GLN A 120 19.09 -8.41 14.00
CA GLN A 120 18.51 -9.16 12.89
C GLN A 120 18.20 -8.26 11.70
N TRP A 121 17.45 -7.18 11.88
CA TRP A 121 16.88 -6.43 10.76
C TRP A 121 17.67 -5.18 10.37
N VAL A 122 18.51 -4.62 11.24
CA VAL A 122 19.38 -3.48 10.89
C VAL A 122 20.77 -3.96 10.49
N LYS A 123 21.37 -4.89 11.24
CA LYS A 123 22.67 -5.48 10.87
C LYS A 123 22.55 -6.59 9.83
N GLY A 124 21.39 -7.24 9.72
CA GLY A 124 21.15 -8.26 8.71
C GLY A 124 21.68 -9.64 9.14
N ALA A 125 21.40 -10.08 10.37
CA ALA A 125 21.83 -11.38 10.85
C ALA A 125 20.94 -12.53 10.32
N ALA A 126 21.18 -13.75 10.80
CA ALA A 126 20.65 -14.97 10.18
C ALA A 126 19.11 -15.02 10.06
N LEU A 127 18.36 -14.51 11.05
CA LEU A 127 16.90 -14.57 11.01
C LEU A 127 16.30 -13.69 9.91
N SER A 128 16.97 -12.60 9.52
CA SER A 128 16.49 -11.78 8.38
C SER A 128 16.87 -12.37 7.02
N GLY A 129 17.51 -13.55 6.99
CA GLY A 129 18.09 -14.13 5.77
C GLY A 129 19.48 -13.57 5.43
N GLY A 130 20.18 -12.98 6.40
CA GLY A 130 21.55 -12.46 6.20
C GLY A 130 21.60 -11.09 5.50
N VAL A 131 20.46 -10.41 5.38
CA VAL A 131 20.34 -9.11 4.70
C VAL A 131 19.54 -8.13 5.56
N PRO A 132 19.98 -6.87 5.71
CA PRO A 132 19.20 -5.86 6.41
C PRO A 132 17.84 -5.59 5.75
N VAL A 133 16.80 -5.51 6.57
CA VAL A 133 15.43 -5.08 6.21
C VAL A 133 15.22 -3.60 6.49
N ILE A 134 15.92 -3.07 7.51
CA ILE A 134 15.83 -1.70 7.99
C ILE A 134 17.16 -0.98 7.70
N GLY A 135 17.10 0.18 7.08
CA GLY A 135 18.28 1.01 6.78
C GLY A 135 18.09 1.85 5.52
N PRO A 136 19.08 2.68 5.13
CA PRO A 136 19.00 3.52 3.93
C PRO A 136 18.73 2.68 2.67
N GLY A 137 17.66 3.02 1.94
CA GLY A 137 17.25 2.31 0.72
C GLY A 137 16.81 0.86 0.92
N ARG A 138 16.57 0.42 2.17
CA ARG A 138 16.04 -0.91 2.49
C ARG A 138 14.50 -0.91 2.47
N PRO A 139 13.84 -2.08 2.49
CA PRO A 139 12.36 -2.14 2.49
C PRO A 139 11.71 -1.25 3.54
N ILE A 140 12.30 -1.17 4.74
CA ILE A 140 11.97 -0.14 5.74
C ILE A 140 13.08 0.90 5.74
N ASP A 141 12.88 1.95 4.94
CA ASP A 141 13.91 2.94 4.63
C ASP A 141 14.08 3.99 5.73
N THR A 142 15.26 4.03 6.37
CA THR A 142 15.57 5.00 7.44
C THR A 142 15.86 6.42 6.96
N ASP A 143 16.07 6.62 5.64
CA ASP A 143 16.12 7.97 5.06
C ASP A 143 14.72 8.58 5.00
N ARG A 144 13.68 7.73 5.10
CA ARG A 144 12.28 8.10 4.97
C ARG A 144 11.57 8.09 6.31
N TYR A 145 11.83 7.07 7.12
CA TYR A 145 11.11 6.80 8.35
C TYR A 145 11.98 6.92 9.59
N TYR A 146 11.36 7.34 10.68
CA TYR A 146 11.92 7.21 12.01
C TYR A 146 11.46 5.88 12.60
N VAL A 147 12.35 4.89 12.60
CA VAL A 147 12.01 3.50 12.94
C VAL A 147 12.21 3.29 14.43
N ILE A 148 11.16 2.84 15.11
CA ILE A 148 11.10 2.64 16.57
C ILE A 148 10.83 1.16 16.83
N MET A 149 11.84 0.46 17.35
CA MET A 149 11.83 -0.94 17.75
C MET A 149 11.48 -1.03 19.23
N VAL A 150 10.29 -1.54 19.57
CA VAL A 150 9.75 -1.51 20.96
C VAL A 150 9.84 -2.85 21.68
N ASP A 151 10.21 -2.79 22.96
CA ASP A 151 10.29 -3.93 23.88
C ASP A 151 8.90 -4.25 24.47
N PRO A 152 8.41 -5.49 24.33
CA PRO A 152 7.16 -5.91 24.97
C PRO A 152 7.38 -6.17 26.46
N LEU A 153 6.32 -6.04 27.26
CA LEU A 153 6.35 -6.41 28.67
C LEU A 153 6.81 -7.87 28.85
N GLY A 154 7.60 -8.11 29.89
CA GLY A 154 8.18 -9.43 30.14
C GLY A 154 9.52 -9.71 29.46
N THR A 155 10.07 -8.82 28.62
CA THR A 155 11.41 -8.99 28.00
C THR A 155 12.45 -8.03 28.56
N TRP A 156 13.72 -8.20 28.14
CA TRP A 156 14.83 -7.37 28.59
C TRP A 156 14.58 -5.88 28.33
N GLY A 157 14.77 -5.04 29.36
CA GLY A 157 14.62 -3.59 29.27
C GLY A 157 13.21 -3.09 29.64
N ALA A 158 12.17 -3.89 29.39
CA ALA A 158 10.82 -3.65 29.90
C ALA A 158 10.63 -4.25 31.30
N SER A 159 9.58 -3.81 32.00
CA SER A 159 9.16 -4.43 33.27
C SER A 159 8.77 -5.88 33.07
N LYS A 160 9.25 -6.73 33.98
CA LYS A 160 9.00 -8.18 33.97
C LYS A 160 9.06 -8.79 35.38
N PRO A 161 8.47 -9.98 35.60
CA PRO A 161 8.51 -10.66 36.89
C PRO A 161 9.89 -10.70 37.56
N SER A 162 10.93 -11.06 36.80
CA SER A 162 12.30 -11.20 37.32
C SER A 162 12.98 -9.89 37.76
N ASP A 163 12.33 -8.74 37.60
CA ASP A 163 12.79 -7.44 38.16
C ASP A 163 12.53 -7.30 39.67
N GLY A 164 12.06 -8.36 40.34
CA GLY A 164 12.02 -8.45 41.80
C GLY A 164 10.67 -8.84 42.40
N LEU A 165 9.58 -8.79 41.62
CA LEU A 165 8.25 -9.22 42.07
C LEU A 165 8.03 -10.74 41.93
N GLY A 166 8.78 -11.40 41.04
CA GLY A 166 8.65 -12.82 40.75
C GLY A 166 7.20 -13.19 40.46
N ILE A 167 6.72 -14.27 41.08
CA ILE A 167 5.34 -14.75 40.92
C ILE A 167 4.25 -13.78 41.40
N LYS A 168 4.61 -12.69 42.10
CA LYS A 168 3.66 -11.63 42.50
C LYS A 168 3.42 -10.60 41.41
N PHE A 169 4.18 -10.63 40.32
CA PHE A 169 3.99 -9.72 39.20
C PHE A 169 2.59 -9.90 38.58
N PRO A 170 1.82 -8.83 38.31
CA PRO A 170 0.49 -8.97 37.71
C PRO A 170 0.55 -9.68 36.37
N GLN A 171 -0.39 -10.57 36.09
CA GLN A 171 -0.54 -11.12 34.75
C GLN A 171 -0.90 -9.97 33.79
N TYR A 172 -0.14 -9.82 32.71
CA TYR A 172 -0.36 -8.81 31.69
C TYR A 172 -0.92 -9.45 30.41
N SER A 173 -1.44 -8.61 29.53
CA SER A 173 -2.05 -8.95 28.25
C SER A 173 -1.35 -8.27 27.07
N TYR A 174 -1.69 -8.65 25.84
CA TYR A 174 -1.23 -7.90 24.66
C TYR A 174 -1.77 -6.45 24.64
N TYR A 175 -2.94 -6.20 25.24
CA TYR A 175 -3.47 -4.84 25.38
C TYR A 175 -2.57 -3.99 26.28
N ASP A 176 -2.06 -4.55 27.38
CA ASP A 176 -1.11 -3.86 28.26
C ASP A 176 0.21 -3.53 27.54
N MET A 177 0.73 -4.47 26.75
CA MET A 177 1.94 -4.23 25.95
C MET A 177 1.75 -3.07 24.95
N VAL A 178 0.67 -3.13 24.17
CA VAL A 178 0.38 -2.13 23.15
C VAL A 178 0.09 -0.77 23.78
N GLN A 179 -0.70 -0.72 24.85
CA GLN A 179 -1.01 0.53 25.53
C GLN A 179 0.23 1.16 26.17
N ALA A 180 1.11 0.37 26.79
CA ALA A 180 2.36 0.88 27.34
C ALA A 180 3.27 1.46 26.23
N ASN A 181 3.34 0.79 25.08
CA ASN A 181 4.07 1.30 23.91
C ASN A 181 3.41 2.54 23.32
N TYR A 182 2.07 2.64 23.29
CA TYR A 182 1.36 3.85 22.90
C TYR A 182 1.72 5.04 23.80
N ARG A 183 1.75 4.83 25.12
CA ARG A 183 2.17 5.86 26.08
C ARG A 183 3.61 6.31 25.84
N LEU A 184 4.54 5.39 25.57
CA LEU A 184 5.90 5.73 25.13
C LEU A 184 5.87 6.62 23.87
N LEU A 185 5.18 6.19 22.81
CA LEU A 185 5.20 6.93 21.54
C LEU A 185 4.60 8.33 21.69
N ARG A 186 3.46 8.45 22.36
CA ARG A 186 2.73 9.70 22.54
C ARG A 186 3.40 10.63 23.55
N ASP A 187 3.74 10.14 24.73
CA ASP A 187 4.16 10.99 25.85
C ASP A 187 5.64 11.33 25.78
N GLU A 188 6.50 10.37 25.44
CA GLU A 188 7.96 10.53 25.41
C GLU A 188 8.43 11.01 24.03
N LEU A 189 8.09 10.25 22.98
CA LEU A 189 8.59 10.54 21.64
C LEU A 189 7.79 11.62 20.89
N LYS A 190 6.61 11.98 21.40
CA LYS A 190 5.67 12.93 20.79
C LYS A 190 5.34 12.53 19.35
N VAL A 191 4.97 11.27 19.12
CA VAL A 191 4.51 10.81 17.81
C VAL A 191 3.04 11.24 17.63
N ALA A 192 2.74 11.93 16.53
CA ALA A 192 1.39 12.38 16.21
C ALA A 192 0.55 11.25 15.60
N ARG A 193 1.15 10.50 14.69
CA ARG A 193 0.58 9.33 14.02
C ARG A 193 1.71 8.40 13.58
N VAL A 194 1.45 7.10 13.58
CA VAL A 194 2.39 6.10 13.09
C VAL A 194 2.09 5.82 11.62
N ALA A 195 3.10 5.91 10.75
CA ALA A 195 2.98 5.60 9.32
C ALA A 195 2.71 4.11 9.11
N LEU A 196 3.47 3.24 9.78
CA LEU A 196 3.34 1.79 9.73
C LEU A 196 3.61 1.17 11.09
N VAL A 197 2.72 0.27 11.53
CA VAL A 197 3.00 -0.69 12.61
C VAL A 197 3.21 -2.06 12.00
N THR A 198 4.29 -2.72 12.35
CA THR A 198 4.60 -4.08 11.89
C THR A 198 5.33 -4.88 12.98
N GLY A 199 5.50 -6.17 12.75
CA GLY A 199 6.18 -7.07 13.67
C GLY A 199 5.96 -8.52 13.26
N VAL A 200 6.83 -9.39 13.77
CA VAL A 200 6.88 -10.80 13.40
C VAL A 200 6.41 -11.67 14.56
N SER A 201 5.63 -12.72 14.29
CA SER A 201 5.16 -13.69 15.30
C SER A 201 4.33 -12.98 16.39
N MET A 202 4.77 -13.01 17.65
CA MET A 202 4.20 -12.21 18.74
C MET A 202 4.11 -10.71 18.41
N GLY A 203 5.04 -10.18 17.61
CA GLY A 203 4.99 -8.81 17.10
C GLY A 203 3.89 -8.59 16.06
N GLY A 204 3.57 -9.61 15.26
CA GLY A 204 2.44 -9.60 14.34
C GLY A 204 1.10 -9.62 15.08
N THR A 205 1.00 -10.42 16.14
CA THR A 205 -0.16 -10.39 17.05
C THR A 205 -0.34 -9.01 17.70
N GLN A 206 0.74 -8.40 18.21
CA GLN A 206 0.68 -7.02 18.72
C GLN A 206 0.26 -6.01 17.63
N THR A 207 0.64 -6.22 16.37
CA THR A 207 0.26 -5.36 15.24
C THR A 207 -1.26 -5.37 15.01
N TYR A 208 -1.94 -6.52 15.13
CA TYR A 208 -3.40 -6.55 15.12
C TYR A 208 -4.01 -5.81 16.32
N VAL A 209 -3.43 -5.98 17.52
CA VAL A 209 -3.91 -5.32 18.74
C VAL A 209 -3.79 -3.79 18.62
N TRP A 210 -2.70 -3.29 18.05
CA TRP A 210 -2.55 -1.88 17.68
C TRP A 210 -3.70 -1.37 16.81
N GLY A 211 -4.03 -2.12 15.74
CA GLY A 211 -5.09 -1.78 14.81
C GLY A 211 -6.47 -1.66 15.45
N VAL A 212 -6.78 -2.52 16.43
CA VAL A 212 -8.08 -2.47 17.13
C VAL A 212 -8.10 -1.45 18.26
N MET A 213 -6.99 -1.22 18.97
CA MET A 213 -6.95 -0.29 20.10
C MET A 213 -6.87 1.18 19.65
N HIS A 214 -6.08 1.47 18.62
CA HIS A 214 -5.76 2.83 18.19
C HIS A 214 -5.95 3.04 16.68
N PRO A 215 -7.16 2.77 16.12
CA PRO A 215 -7.37 2.76 14.68
C PRO A 215 -7.07 4.10 13.99
N GLU A 216 -7.31 5.23 14.65
CA GLU A 216 -7.05 6.57 14.10
C GLU A 216 -5.57 6.99 14.17
N TYR A 217 -4.79 6.37 15.06
CA TYR A 217 -3.38 6.70 15.29
C TYR A 217 -2.42 6.04 14.30
N ILE A 218 -2.94 5.17 13.42
CA ILE A 218 -2.14 4.29 12.56
C ILE A 218 -2.51 4.53 11.10
N GLY A 219 -1.51 4.73 10.24
CA GLY A 219 -1.67 4.82 8.78
C GLY A 219 -1.81 3.44 8.14
N ALA A 220 -0.88 2.54 8.45
CA ALA A 220 -0.83 1.20 7.89
C ALA A 220 -0.44 0.12 8.91
N LEU A 221 -0.87 -1.12 8.65
CA LEU A 221 -0.57 -2.31 9.42
C LEU A 221 0.06 -3.38 8.53
N MET A 222 1.14 -3.98 9.00
CA MET A 222 1.73 -5.15 8.36
C MET A 222 2.04 -6.25 9.38
N PRO A 223 1.02 -7.02 9.82
CA PRO A 223 1.24 -8.16 10.70
C PRO A 223 1.91 -9.30 9.92
N ILE A 224 3.02 -9.82 10.45
CA ILE A 224 3.81 -10.87 9.80
C ILE A 224 3.79 -12.12 10.67
N GLY A 225 3.19 -13.20 10.18
CA GLY A 225 3.13 -14.45 10.93
C GLY A 225 2.44 -14.27 12.29
N GLY A 226 1.41 -13.43 12.40
CA GLY A 226 0.71 -13.15 13.66
C GLY A 226 -0.65 -13.84 13.75
N THR A 227 -1.20 -13.96 14.96
CA THR A 227 -2.58 -14.43 15.16
C THR A 227 -3.47 -13.36 15.80
N THR A 228 -4.76 -13.39 15.49
CA THR A 228 -5.83 -12.57 16.08
C THR A 228 -6.60 -13.28 17.19
N GLN A 229 -6.36 -14.58 17.37
CA GLN A 229 -6.96 -15.39 18.44
C GLN A 229 -6.05 -16.55 18.85
N SER A 230 -6.22 -17.01 20.09
CA SER A 230 -5.51 -18.17 20.63
C SER A 230 -6.38 -18.99 21.60
N ASP A 231 -7.54 -18.46 21.99
CA ASP A 231 -8.55 -19.11 22.85
C ASP A 231 -9.78 -19.62 22.05
N GLY A 232 -9.69 -19.63 20.72
CA GLY A 232 -10.83 -19.88 19.82
C GLY A 232 -10.63 -21.07 18.87
N GLU A 233 -10.96 -20.86 17.59
CA GLU A 233 -11.18 -21.95 16.61
C GLU A 233 -9.95 -22.81 16.27
N ASP A 234 -8.75 -22.36 16.62
CA ASP A 234 -7.52 -23.15 16.46
C ASP A 234 -6.61 -22.95 17.68
N PRO A 235 -6.60 -23.91 18.63
CA PRO A 235 -5.83 -23.80 19.86
C PRO A 235 -4.38 -24.28 19.70
N VAL A 236 -3.89 -24.61 18.50
CA VAL A 236 -2.55 -25.24 18.34
C VAL A 236 -1.44 -24.37 18.93
N GLY A 237 -1.38 -23.09 18.57
CA GLY A 237 -0.40 -22.17 19.14
C GLY A 237 -0.49 -22.08 20.67
N ASN A 238 -1.70 -21.96 21.21
CA ASN A 238 -1.95 -21.92 22.65
C ASN A 238 -1.45 -23.21 23.34
N TRP A 239 -1.81 -24.37 22.79
CA TRP A 239 -1.37 -25.68 23.27
C TRP A 239 0.16 -25.82 23.26
N THR A 240 0.83 -25.37 22.20
CA THR A 240 2.30 -25.40 22.11
C THR A 240 2.97 -24.61 23.24
N PHE A 241 2.48 -23.40 23.56
CA PHE A 241 3.01 -22.61 24.67
C PHE A 241 2.59 -23.15 26.05
N GLN A 242 1.42 -23.78 26.18
CA GLN A 242 1.04 -24.51 27.40
C GLN A 242 1.97 -25.69 27.66
N MET A 243 2.39 -26.42 26.63
CA MET A 243 3.38 -27.49 26.75
C MET A 243 4.74 -26.97 27.22
N MET A 244 5.17 -25.81 26.72
CA MET A 244 6.35 -25.11 27.23
C MET A 244 6.19 -24.71 28.71
N THR A 245 5.02 -24.16 29.08
CA THR A 245 4.71 -23.84 30.48
C THR A 245 4.76 -25.07 31.36
N ALA A 246 4.18 -26.20 30.92
CA ALA A 246 4.20 -27.46 31.64
C ALA A 246 5.62 -28.01 31.81
N ALA A 247 6.47 -27.89 30.77
CA ALA A 247 7.88 -28.28 30.85
C ALA A 247 8.66 -27.45 31.89
N ILE A 248 8.44 -26.14 31.93
CA ILE A 248 9.04 -25.24 32.92
C ILE A 248 8.53 -25.56 34.33
N GLN A 249 7.22 -25.67 34.48
CA GLN A 249 6.61 -25.90 35.78
C GLN A 249 6.88 -27.31 36.32
N GLY A 250 7.14 -28.28 35.46
CA GLY A 250 7.54 -29.64 35.82
C GLY A 250 8.98 -29.77 36.31
N ASP A 251 9.81 -28.72 36.19
CA ASP A 251 11.17 -28.73 36.70
C ASP A 251 11.20 -28.96 38.23
N PRO A 252 12.06 -29.84 38.76
CA PRO A 252 12.13 -30.11 40.19
C PRO A 252 12.38 -28.87 41.06
N VAL A 253 13.19 -27.92 40.59
CA VAL A 253 13.46 -26.66 41.30
C VAL A 253 12.21 -25.78 41.28
N TRP A 254 11.52 -25.69 40.15
CA TRP A 254 10.25 -24.96 40.07
C TRP A 254 9.23 -25.54 41.05
N GLN A 255 9.02 -26.87 41.05
CA GLN A 255 8.09 -27.55 41.93
C GLN A 255 8.42 -27.34 43.41
N ALA A 256 9.68 -27.53 43.79
CA ALA A 256 10.15 -27.37 45.17
C ALA A 256 9.97 -25.94 45.70
N THR A 257 10.12 -24.93 44.84
CA THR A 257 10.04 -23.51 45.20
C THR A 257 8.70 -22.87 44.88
N LYS A 258 7.80 -23.59 44.20
CA LYS A 258 6.55 -23.06 43.61
C LYS A 258 6.79 -21.82 42.74
N GLY A 259 7.92 -21.78 42.02
CA GLY A 259 8.34 -20.65 41.19
C GLY A 259 9.07 -19.51 41.92
N ASP A 260 9.19 -19.53 43.25
CA ASP A 260 9.94 -18.52 44.03
C ASP A 260 11.41 -18.94 44.24
N TYR A 261 12.08 -19.32 43.15
CA TYR A 261 13.46 -19.82 43.16
C TYR A 261 14.52 -18.71 43.27
N TYR A 262 14.13 -17.44 43.39
CA TYR A 262 15.04 -16.28 43.36
C TYR A 262 15.99 -16.19 44.56
N LYS A 263 15.71 -16.91 45.65
CA LYS A 263 16.63 -17.03 46.81
C LYS A 263 17.78 -18.01 46.57
N LEU A 264 17.71 -18.80 45.50
CA LEU A 264 18.77 -19.72 45.11
C LEU A 264 19.83 -18.99 44.26
N PRO A 265 21.11 -19.42 44.32
CA PRO A 265 22.12 -19.00 43.35
C PRO A 265 21.63 -19.20 41.91
N LYS A 266 22.02 -18.31 40.99
CA LYS A 266 21.52 -18.28 39.61
C LYS A 266 21.75 -19.60 38.87
N GLU A 267 22.81 -20.31 39.20
CA GLU A 267 23.19 -21.60 38.60
C GLU A 267 22.24 -22.74 39.01
N LYS A 268 21.48 -22.56 40.11
CA LYS A 268 20.49 -23.52 40.62
C LYS A 268 19.06 -23.22 40.16
N HIS A 269 18.91 -22.35 39.17
CA HIS A 269 17.61 -22.00 38.59
C HIS A 269 17.05 -23.16 37.77
N PRO A 270 15.73 -23.18 37.49
CA PRO A 270 15.07 -24.24 36.71
C PRO A 270 15.43 -24.18 35.20
N VAL A 271 16.73 -24.19 34.89
CA VAL A 271 17.28 -24.17 33.53
C VAL A 271 16.87 -25.42 32.74
N PRO A 272 16.86 -26.65 33.31
CA PRO A 272 16.40 -27.84 32.58
C PRO A 272 14.97 -27.71 32.06
N GLY A 273 14.01 -27.26 32.88
CA GLY A 273 12.63 -27.04 32.44
C GLY A 273 12.51 -26.00 31.33
N VAL A 274 13.27 -24.90 31.41
CA VAL A 274 13.33 -23.89 30.35
C VAL A 274 13.95 -24.46 29.07
N ALA A 275 15.01 -25.27 29.18
CA ALA A 275 15.64 -25.94 28.03
C ALA A 275 14.68 -26.94 27.38
N PHE A 276 13.89 -27.67 28.17
CA PHE A 276 12.85 -28.55 27.65
C PHE A 276 11.76 -27.76 26.92
N GLY A 277 11.32 -26.65 27.49
CA GLY A 277 10.41 -25.72 26.83
C GLY A 277 10.92 -25.23 25.47
N TRP A 278 12.19 -24.82 25.39
CA TRP A 278 12.82 -24.44 24.13
C TRP A 278 12.93 -25.59 23.14
N SER A 279 13.12 -26.81 23.61
CA SER A 279 13.15 -27.99 22.75
C SER A 279 11.77 -28.26 22.12
N ILE A 280 10.69 -28.10 22.88
CA ILE A 280 9.32 -28.22 22.36
C ILE A 280 9.08 -27.21 21.25
N LEU A 281 9.45 -25.94 21.46
CA LEU A 281 9.34 -24.93 20.41
C LEU A 281 10.28 -25.23 19.22
N GLY A 282 11.54 -25.56 19.48
CA GLY A 282 12.50 -25.92 18.43
C GLY A 282 12.01 -27.06 17.53
N MET A 283 11.30 -28.04 18.09
CA MET A 283 10.81 -29.21 17.34
C MET A 283 9.49 -28.99 16.61
N THR A 284 8.65 -28.07 17.08
CA THR A 284 7.31 -27.84 16.51
C THR A 284 7.26 -26.65 15.57
N GLY A 285 8.30 -25.82 15.53
CA GLY A 285 8.35 -24.62 14.69
C GLY A 285 8.80 -24.86 13.24
N TYR A 286 9.28 -26.07 12.90
CA TYR A 286 9.69 -26.46 11.55
C TYR A 286 8.62 -27.28 10.87
N ASP A 287 8.63 -27.30 9.54
CA ASP A 287 7.82 -28.24 8.79
C ASP A 287 8.24 -29.68 9.13
N PHE A 288 7.27 -30.54 9.44
CA PHE A 288 7.58 -31.90 9.87
C PHE A 288 8.23 -32.73 8.77
N ALA A 289 7.81 -32.56 7.51
CA ALA A 289 8.46 -33.27 6.41
C ALA A 289 9.92 -32.84 6.30
N PHE A 290 10.19 -31.52 6.32
CA PHE A 290 11.57 -31.02 6.34
C PHE A 290 12.37 -31.54 7.54
N ARG A 291 11.82 -31.47 8.76
CA ARG A 291 12.51 -31.85 9.98
C ARG A 291 12.95 -33.32 9.97
N THR A 292 12.15 -34.22 9.39
CA THR A 292 12.49 -35.65 9.24
C THR A 292 13.62 -35.93 8.25
N THR A 293 13.96 -34.99 7.36
CA THR A 293 15.07 -35.15 6.42
C THR A 293 16.43 -34.77 7.04
N GLN A 294 16.42 -34.05 8.17
CA GLN A 294 17.66 -33.56 8.77
C GLN A 294 18.42 -34.68 9.47
N ASN A 295 19.75 -34.66 9.34
CA ASN A 295 20.61 -35.59 10.08
C ASN A 295 20.44 -35.37 11.59
N TRP A 296 20.29 -36.45 12.34
CA TRP A 296 20.15 -36.40 13.80
C TRP A 296 21.25 -35.57 14.48
N ALA A 297 22.51 -35.63 14.00
CA ALA A 297 23.60 -34.84 14.57
C ALA A 297 23.38 -33.32 14.49
N ALA A 298 22.62 -32.84 13.50
CA ALA A 298 22.26 -31.43 13.36
C ALA A 298 21.05 -31.04 14.23
N VAL A 299 20.15 -31.99 14.50
CA VAL A 299 18.95 -31.80 15.32
C VAL A 299 19.25 -31.95 16.81
N GLN A 300 20.17 -32.83 17.18
CA GLN A 300 20.51 -33.20 18.56
C GLN A 300 20.78 -32.00 19.50
N PRO A 301 21.45 -30.90 19.07
CA PRO A 301 21.64 -29.72 19.91
C PRO A 301 20.34 -29.00 20.31
N GLU A 302 19.25 -29.20 19.57
CA GLU A 302 17.93 -28.61 19.79
C GLU A 302 16.99 -29.51 20.62
N ILE A 303 17.45 -30.71 20.99
CA ILE A 303 16.71 -31.68 21.79
C ILE A 303 17.10 -31.56 23.26
N PHE A 304 16.12 -31.52 24.15
CA PHE A 304 16.37 -31.55 25.58
C PHE A 304 16.77 -32.95 26.06
N TYR A 305 17.73 -33.00 27.00
CA TYR A 305 18.17 -34.19 27.69
C TYR A 305 18.32 -33.89 29.17
N TRP A 306 17.84 -34.80 30.02
CA TRP A 306 18.23 -34.82 31.43
C TRP A 306 19.70 -35.22 31.59
N ASP A 307 20.10 -36.27 30.87
CA ASP A 307 21.48 -36.78 30.82
C ASP A 307 21.96 -36.79 29.36
N PRO A 308 22.70 -35.76 28.91
CA PRO A 308 23.16 -35.66 27.52
C PRO A 308 24.13 -36.81 27.17
N PRO A 309 23.91 -37.54 26.05
CA PRO A 309 24.79 -38.65 25.65
C PRO A 309 26.15 -38.19 25.10
N ASN A 310 26.31 -36.90 24.79
CA ASN A 310 27.57 -36.27 24.36
C ASN A 310 27.50 -34.75 24.61
N GLU A 311 28.63 -34.06 24.44
CA GLU A 311 28.77 -32.61 24.71
C GLU A 311 27.91 -31.68 23.82
N LYS A 312 27.45 -32.17 22.66
CA LYS A 312 26.64 -31.38 21.71
C LYS A 312 25.14 -31.54 21.95
N ALA A 313 24.73 -32.66 22.54
CA ALA A 313 23.33 -32.98 22.77
C ALA A 313 22.67 -31.95 23.72
N GLY A 314 21.61 -31.30 23.25
CA GLY A 314 20.90 -30.25 23.99
C GLY A 314 21.68 -28.97 24.28
N LEU A 315 22.86 -28.79 23.67
CA LEU A 315 23.72 -27.63 23.95
C LEU A 315 23.04 -26.31 23.57
N ASN A 316 22.34 -26.24 22.44
CA ASN A 316 21.69 -25.00 21.97
C ASN A 316 20.53 -24.62 22.90
N VAL A 317 19.65 -25.56 23.25
CA VAL A 317 18.51 -25.28 24.13
C VAL A 317 18.96 -24.95 25.56
N THR A 318 20.03 -25.59 26.05
CA THR A 318 20.60 -25.31 27.38
C THR A 318 21.23 -23.91 27.42
N ASN A 319 22.01 -23.54 26.41
CA ASN A 319 22.61 -22.22 26.33
C ASN A 319 21.55 -21.12 26.17
N ARG A 320 20.52 -21.39 25.36
CA ARG A 320 19.37 -20.49 25.24
C ARG A 320 18.65 -20.35 26.57
N ALA A 321 18.39 -21.44 27.29
CA ALA A 321 17.68 -21.42 28.56
C ALA A 321 18.33 -20.52 29.62
N LYS A 322 19.66 -20.47 29.67
CA LYS A 322 20.42 -19.61 30.59
C LYS A 322 20.17 -18.10 30.39
N LEU A 323 19.68 -17.70 29.22
CA LEU A 323 19.41 -16.29 28.90
C LEU A 323 18.05 -15.80 29.42
N TYR A 324 17.13 -16.72 29.74
CA TYR A 324 15.76 -16.40 30.12
C TYR A 324 15.48 -16.76 31.57
N ASP A 325 14.55 -16.03 32.17
CA ASP A 325 13.96 -16.40 33.45
C ASP A 325 12.69 -17.22 33.22
N ALA A 326 12.49 -18.25 34.05
CA ALA A 326 11.37 -19.18 33.90
C ALA A 326 10.03 -18.51 34.18
N VAL A 327 9.92 -17.66 35.21
CA VAL A 327 8.67 -16.96 35.54
C VAL A 327 8.32 -15.96 34.44
N ASP A 328 9.30 -15.22 33.91
CA ASP A 328 9.08 -14.30 32.78
C ASP A 328 8.47 -15.01 31.57
N LEU A 329 8.96 -16.22 31.23
CA LEU A 329 8.45 -17.04 30.13
C LEU A 329 7.04 -17.57 30.43
N VAL A 330 6.77 -18.06 31.65
CA VAL A 330 5.44 -18.53 32.05
C VAL A 330 4.40 -17.41 31.97
N TRP A 331 4.74 -16.20 32.43
CA TRP A 331 3.86 -15.04 32.30
C TRP A 331 3.61 -14.68 30.84
N ARG A 332 4.65 -14.71 30.00
CA ARG A 332 4.55 -14.43 28.56
C ARG A 332 3.69 -15.47 27.83
N ASN A 333 3.81 -16.75 28.16
CA ASN A 333 3.00 -17.81 27.56
C ASN A 333 1.50 -17.59 27.85
N ARG A 334 1.18 -17.22 29.09
CA ARG A 334 -0.19 -16.92 29.52
C ARG A 334 -0.83 -15.73 28.81
N VAL A 335 -0.04 -14.81 28.26
CA VAL A 335 -0.57 -13.71 27.43
C VAL A 335 -1.35 -14.25 26.23
N GLY A 336 -0.87 -15.35 25.63
CA GLY A 336 -1.53 -16.00 24.51
C GLY A 336 -2.77 -16.80 24.90
N GLU A 337 -2.84 -17.32 26.13
CA GLU A 337 -3.89 -18.27 26.55
C GLU A 337 -5.31 -17.71 26.43
N THR A 338 -5.48 -16.40 26.60
CA THR A 338 -6.78 -15.72 26.59
C THR A 338 -6.86 -14.61 25.52
N HIS A 339 -6.02 -14.69 24.48
CA HIS A 339 -5.98 -13.67 23.45
C HIS A 339 -7.06 -13.88 22.40
N ASN A 340 -7.94 -12.88 22.23
CA ASN A 340 -8.89 -12.80 21.12
C ASN A 340 -9.23 -11.35 20.77
N VAL A 341 -8.98 -10.96 19.53
CA VAL A 341 -9.40 -9.66 18.96
C VAL A 341 -10.36 -9.82 17.78
N ASN A 342 -10.76 -11.04 17.44
CA ASN A 342 -11.64 -11.31 16.31
C ASN A 342 -12.92 -10.47 16.30
N PRO A 343 -13.64 -10.27 17.43
CA PRO A 343 -14.83 -9.43 17.45
C PRO A 343 -14.59 -7.97 17.08
N TYR A 344 -13.33 -7.51 17.12
CA TYR A 344 -12.96 -6.10 16.97
C TYR A 344 -12.22 -5.80 15.66
N LEU A 345 -11.95 -6.80 14.82
CA LEU A 345 -11.16 -6.61 13.58
C LEU A 345 -11.79 -5.61 12.61
N GLY A 346 -13.12 -5.50 12.57
CA GLY A 346 -13.83 -4.49 11.77
C GLY A 346 -13.58 -3.04 12.21
N ARG A 347 -12.93 -2.81 13.36
CA ARG A 347 -12.53 -1.47 13.81
C ARG A 347 -11.23 -0.98 13.16
N ILE A 348 -10.47 -1.86 12.52
CA ILE A 348 -9.23 -1.50 11.84
C ILE A 348 -9.56 -0.60 10.64
N GLN A 349 -9.03 0.63 10.66
CA GLN A 349 -9.16 1.62 9.58
C GLN A 349 -7.89 1.74 8.72
N ALA A 350 -6.77 1.22 9.21
CA ALA A 350 -5.47 1.35 8.57
C ALA A 350 -5.36 0.46 7.32
N ARG A 351 -4.63 0.94 6.30
CA ARG A 351 -4.24 0.12 5.15
C ARG A 351 -3.50 -1.11 5.66
N THR A 352 -3.96 -2.31 5.33
CA THR A 352 -3.44 -3.54 5.95
C THR A 352 -2.88 -4.50 4.91
N LEU A 353 -1.65 -4.97 5.12
CA LEU A 353 -1.03 -6.07 4.37
C LEU A 353 -0.62 -7.17 5.35
N VAL A 354 -1.32 -8.29 5.34
CA VAL A 354 -0.96 -9.48 6.11
C VAL A 354 0.10 -10.26 5.34
N MET A 355 1.17 -10.66 6.02
CA MET A 355 2.19 -11.55 5.45
C MET A 355 2.30 -12.83 6.26
N HIS A 356 2.33 -14.00 5.62
CA HIS A 356 2.28 -15.26 6.36
C HIS A 356 3.03 -16.43 5.69
N ILE A 357 3.29 -17.50 6.46
CA ILE A 357 3.83 -18.76 5.93
C ILE A 357 2.73 -19.82 5.82
N THR A 358 2.53 -20.40 4.65
CA THR A 358 1.38 -21.30 4.36
C THR A 358 1.40 -22.58 5.17
N ASN A 359 2.59 -23.08 5.51
CA ASN A 359 2.83 -24.25 6.33
C ASN A 359 3.28 -23.92 7.77
N ASP A 360 2.95 -22.73 8.29
CA ASP A 360 3.16 -22.38 9.70
C ASP A 360 2.29 -23.27 10.60
N LEU A 361 2.95 -24.07 11.45
CA LEU A 361 2.31 -25.04 12.35
C LEU A 361 1.93 -24.46 13.70
N TRP A 362 2.40 -23.27 14.06
CA TRP A 362 2.06 -22.60 15.31
C TRP A 362 0.90 -21.63 15.11
N LEU A 363 1.03 -20.81 14.07
CA LEU A 363 0.11 -19.73 13.78
C LEU A 363 -0.48 -20.04 12.41
N ASN A 364 -1.59 -20.77 12.43
CA ASN A 364 -2.13 -21.39 11.23
C ASN A 364 -2.52 -20.37 10.16
N PHE A 365 -2.04 -20.60 8.94
CA PHE A 365 -2.35 -19.76 7.78
C PHE A 365 -3.85 -19.60 7.51
N LYS A 366 -4.67 -20.62 7.78
CA LYS A 366 -6.13 -20.52 7.63
C LYS A 366 -6.74 -19.48 8.55
N LEU A 367 -6.17 -19.26 9.73
CA LEU A 367 -6.61 -18.19 10.62
C LEU A 367 -6.16 -16.81 10.11
N ALA A 368 -4.97 -16.71 9.53
CA ALA A 368 -4.52 -15.48 8.87
C ALA A 368 -5.46 -15.10 7.72
N GLN A 369 -5.91 -16.07 6.90
CA GLN A 369 -6.92 -15.85 5.86
C GLN A 369 -8.24 -15.33 6.45
N LYS A 370 -8.76 -15.96 7.51
CA LYS A 370 -9.97 -15.49 8.20
C LYS A 370 -9.81 -14.09 8.80
N ALA A 371 -8.60 -13.75 9.27
CA ALA A 371 -8.31 -12.40 9.75
C ALA A 371 -8.35 -11.39 8.60
N VAL A 372 -7.76 -11.71 7.44
CA VAL A 372 -7.84 -10.89 6.21
C VAL A 372 -9.29 -10.65 5.80
N ASP A 373 -10.12 -11.69 5.78
CA ASP A 373 -11.54 -11.57 5.41
C ASP A 373 -12.34 -10.65 6.35
N ARG A 374 -11.88 -10.51 7.61
CA ARG A 374 -12.54 -9.69 8.65
C ARG A 374 -11.99 -8.27 8.73
N VAL A 375 -10.82 -7.99 8.15
CA VAL A 375 -10.22 -6.66 8.15
C VAL A 375 -10.56 -5.96 6.83
N PRO A 376 -11.29 -4.82 6.86
CA PRO A 376 -11.68 -4.13 5.64
C PRO A 376 -10.49 -3.77 4.75
N GLY A 377 -10.50 -4.20 3.48
CA GLY A 377 -9.49 -3.85 2.49
C GLY A 377 -8.09 -4.42 2.76
N ALA A 378 -7.97 -5.47 3.59
CA ALA A 378 -6.69 -6.12 3.85
C ALA A 378 -6.21 -6.94 2.64
N ASP A 379 -4.92 -6.84 2.34
CA ASP A 379 -4.23 -7.71 1.41
C ASP A 379 -3.49 -8.84 2.12
N LEU A 380 -3.15 -9.88 1.35
CA LEU A 380 -2.39 -11.03 1.81
C LEU A 380 -1.24 -11.36 0.84
N ILE A 381 -0.05 -11.55 1.41
CA ILE A 381 1.09 -12.23 0.79
C ILE A 381 1.39 -13.48 1.62
N ALA A 382 1.59 -14.61 0.96
CA ALA A 382 1.99 -15.82 1.66
C ALA A 382 2.98 -16.65 0.85
N GLU A 383 3.82 -17.40 1.55
CA GLU A 383 4.73 -18.35 0.94
C GLU A 383 4.92 -19.60 1.78
N GLU A 384 5.40 -20.67 1.16
CA GLU A 384 5.78 -21.88 1.89
C GLU A 384 7.25 -21.81 2.30
N SER A 385 7.60 -22.39 3.46
CA SER A 385 8.98 -22.45 3.92
C SER A 385 9.30 -23.79 4.59
N PRO A 386 10.43 -24.45 4.27
CA PRO A 386 10.86 -25.67 4.98
C PRO A 386 11.08 -25.43 6.48
N VAL A 387 11.37 -24.19 6.87
CA VAL A 387 11.54 -23.79 8.27
C VAL A 387 10.24 -23.29 8.91
N ALA A 388 9.10 -23.49 8.24
CA ALA A 388 7.73 -23.19 8.67
C ALA A 388 7.62 -21.87 9.44
N HIS A 389 7.33 -21.89 10.75
CA HIS A 389 7.15 -20.69 11.55
C HIS A 389 8.36 -19.76 11.46
N TYR A 390 9.60 -20.28 11.38
CA TYR A 390 10.79 -19.43 11.28
C TYR A 390 10.95 -18.75 9.91
N GLY A 391 10.18 -19.15 8.90
CA GLY A 391 10.16 -18.52 7.57
C GLY A 391 9.59 -17.10 7.57
N VAL A 392 8.88 -16.72 8.63
CA VAL A 392 8.30 -15.38 8.81
C VAL A 392 9.36 -14.28 8.97
N PHE A 393 10.55 -14.60 9.50
CA PHE A 393 11.59 -13.61 9.83
C PHE A 393 12.29 -13.00 8.60
N PRO A 394 12.62 -13.78 7.55
CA PRO A 394 13.14 -13.22 6.30
C PRO A 394 12.03 -12.78 5.32
N LEU A 395 10.74 -12.93 5.67
CA LEU A 395 9.65 -12.84 4.70
C LEU A 395 9.58 -11.50 3.96
N ILE A 396 9.87 -10.38 4.62
CA ILE A 396 10.00 -9.07 3.94
C ILE A 396 11.09 -9.12 2.88
N ASN A 397 12.28 -9.67 3.18
CA ASN A 397 13.36 -9.76 2.21
C ASN A 397 13.02 -10.69 1.03
N ASN A 398 12.29 -11.77 1.30
CA ASN A 398 11.84 -12.71 0.27
C ASN A 398 10.79 -12.09 -0.66
N ARG A 399 9.98 -11.16 -0.12
CA ARG A 399 8.81 -10.57 -0.81
C ARG A 399 8.91 -9.07 -1.05
N LYS A 400 10.08 -8.47 -0.86
CA LYS A 400 10.30 -7.02 -1.05
C LYS A 400 10.00 -6.51 -2.47
N ASN A 401 10.06 -7.41 -3.45
CA ASN A 401 9.74 -7.12 -4.85
C ASN A 401 8.34 -7.60 -5.25
N ASP A 402 7.55 -8.14 -4.32
CA ASP A 402 6.17 -8.54 -4.58
C ASP A 402 5.35 -7.28 -4.90
N PRO A 403 4.58 -7.23 -6.00
CA PRO A 403 3.83 -6.04 -6.37
C PRO A 403 2.89 -5.55 -5.27
N LYS A 404 2.29 -6.46 -4.49
CA LYS A 404 1.44 -6.07 -3.36
C LYS A 404 2.24 -5.42 -2.23
N PHE A 405 3.46 -5.91 -1.97
CA PHE A 405 4.34 -5.33 -0.96
C PHE A 405 4.84 -3.96 -1.41
N VAL A 406 5.26 -3.82 -2.67
CA VAL A 406 5.70 -2.55 -3.25
C VAL A 406 4.57 -1.53 -3.20
N ALA A 407 3.38 -1.87 -3.72
CA ALA A 407 2.22 -1.00 -3.68
C ALA A 407 1.82 -0.63 -2.24
N PHE A 408 1.84 -1.60 -1.31
CA PHE A 408 1.58 -1.32 0.09
C PHE A 408 2.60 -0.34 0.69
N MET A 409 3.89 -0.53 0.45
CA MET A 409 4.92 0.37 0.96
C MET A 409 4.88 1.75 0.29
N ASP A 410 4.37 1.84 -0.94
CA ASP A 410 4.03 3.08 -1.62
C ASP A 410 2.77 3.76 -1.04
N ASP A 411 1.79 2.98 -0.57
CA ASP A 411 0.68 3.51 0.23
C ASP A 411 1.20 4.06 1.56
N VAL A 412 2.03 3.32 2.30
CA VAL A 412 2.67 3.80 3.55
C VAL A 412 3.45 5.08 3.29
N ALA A 413 4.20 5.11 2.19
CA ALA A 413 4.94 6.27 1.73
C ALA A 413 4.07 7.47 1.42
N SER A 414 2.91 7.26 0.81
CA SER A 414 1.98 8.32 0.46
C SER A 414 1.22 8.83 1.69
N LEU A 415 0.95 7.96 2.67
CA LEU A 415 0.37 8.30 3.97
C LEU A 415 1.34 9.10 4.84
N ASP A 416 2.64 8.78 4.81
CA ASP A 416 3.70 9.61 5.39
C ASP A 416 3.80 10.99 4.69
N ARG A 417 3.69 11.00 3.36
CA ARG A 417 3.68 12.25 2.56
C ARG A 417 2.40 13.08 2.71
N ALA A 418 1.27 12.45 3.03
CA ALA A 418 0.00 13.14 3.33
C ALA A 418 0.12 14.07 4.54
N GLN A 419 1.18 13.96 5.35
CA GLN A 419 1.46 14.89 6.45
C GLN A 419 2.37 16.07 6.08
N LYS A 420 2.92 16.11 4.85
CA LYS A 420 3.50 17.34 4.26
C LYS A 420 2.54 18.10 3.36
N PHE A 421 1.49 17.44 2.90
CA PHE A 421 0.39 18.05 2.16
C PHE A 421 -0.91 17.42 2.66
N VAL A 422 -1.49 18.00 3.71
CA VAL A 422 -2.96 18.03 3.75
C VAL A 422 -3.30 18.88 2.54
N ASP A 423 -3.66 18.24 1.43
CA ASP A 423 -4.27 18.97 0.33
C ASP A 423 -5.50 19.61 0.96
N LYS A 424 -5.42 20.92 1.23
CA LYS A 424 -6.36 21.65 2.08
C LYS A 424 -7.80 21.43 1.67
N ASN A 425 -7.98 21.12 0.39
CA ASN A 425 -9.24 20.95 -0.29
C ASN A 425 -9.56 19.49 -0.65
N TYR A 426 -8.70 18.51 -0.34
CA TYR A 426 -8.97 17.11 -0.66
C TYR A 426 -10.17 16.58 0.11
N ARG A 427 -11.00 15.81 -0.58
CA ARG A 427 -12.20 15.13 -0.07
C ARG A 427 -12.11 13.68 -0.50
N VAL A 428 -12.60 12.76 0.33
CA VAL A 428 -12.76 11.38 -0.11
C VAL A 428 -13.84 11.36 -1.20
N ALA A 429 -13.49 10.80 -2.37
CA ALA A 429 -14.43 10.69 -3.46
C ALA A 429 -15.49 9.65 -3.12
N ASP A 430 -16.77 9.99 -3.30
CA ASP A 430 -17.87 9.13 -2.85
C ASP A 430 -19.16 9.36 -3.63
N VAL A 431 -20.03 8.35 -3.62
CA VAL A 431 -21.40 8.41 -4.14
C VAL A 431 -22.37 8.03 -3.03
N ALA A 432 -23.25 8.97 -2.67
CA ALA A 432 -24.22 8.76 -1.61
C ALA A 432 -25.18 7.61 -1.94
N GLN A 433 -25.50 6.78 -0.94
CA GLN A 433 -26.35 5.60 -1.10
C GLN A 433 -27.84 5.94 -1.25
N ASN A 434 -28.31 6.98 -0.57
CA ASN A 434 -29.73 7.38 -0.55
C ASN A 434 -30.02 8.42 -1.64
N ILE A 435 -30.14 7.94 -2.88
CA ILE A 435 -30.36 8.79 -4.06
C ILE A 435 -31.86 9.06 -4.24
N ASP A 436 -32.26 10.33 -4.17
CA ASP A 436 -33.60 10.77 -4.60
C ASP A 436 -33.54 11.23 -6.07
N PRO A 437 -34.24 10.53 -7.00
CA PRO A 437 -34.22 10.79 -8.44
C PRO A 437 -34.82 12.15 -8.85
N LYS A 438 -35.45 12.88 -7.92
CA LYS A 438 -35.95 14.24 -8.19
C LYS A 438 -34.86 15.31 -8.11
N LYS A 439 -33.69 14.99 -7.52
CA LYS A 439 -32.55 15.90 -7.42
C LYS A 439 -31.50 15.57 -8.48
N SER A 440 -30.59 16.52 -8.74
CA SER A 440 -29.44 16.27 -9.62
C SER A 440 -28.57 15.17 -9.04
N PHE A 441 -28.22 14.15 -9.83
CA PHE A 441 -27.39 13.06 -9.35
C PHE A 441 -25.98 13.57 -9.06
N TRP A 442 -25.37 14.23 -10.04
CA TRP A 442 -24.01 14.75 -9.93
C TRP A 442 -23.87 15.80 -8.83
N LYS A 443 -24.75 16.81 -8.79
CA LYS A 443 -24.61 17.92 -7.83
C LYS A 443 -25.00 17.55 -6.40
N ALA A 444 -25.90 16.58 -6.19
CA ALA A 444 -26.40 16.25 -4.86
C ALA A 444 -25.77 15.01 -4.21
N TYR A 445 -25.27 14.05 -5.01
CA TYR A 445 -24.87 12.74 -4.50
C TYR A 445 -23.45 12.31 -4.87
N VAL A 446 -22.73 13.06 -5.71
CA VAL A 446 -21.36 12.73 -6.09
C VAL A 446 -20.39 13.72 -5.47
N THR A 447 -19.42 13.21 -4.71
CA THR A 447 -18.32 14.00 -4.13
C THR A 447 -17.05 13.80 -4.95
N TYR A 448 -16.50 14.87 -5.51
CA TYR A 448 -15.22 14.84 -6.20
C TYR A 448 -14.05 15.03 -5.22
N PRO A 449 -12.86 14.51 -5.55
CA PRO A 449 -11.70 14.56 -4.67
C PRO A 449 -11.23 15.98 -4.34
N TYR A 450 -11.61 16.99 -5.14
CA TYR A 450 -11.38 18.40 -4.86
C TYR A 450 -12.63 19.24 -5.18
N PRO A 451 -12.78 20.46 -4.63
CA PRO A 451 -13.91 21.34 -4.88
C PRO A 451 -14.09 21.60 -6.37
N VAL A 452 -15.33 21.46 -6.80
CA VAL A 452 -15.72 21.71 -8.19
C VAL A 452 -16.12 23.18 -8.30
N LYS A 453 -15.48 23.87 -9.24
CA LYS A 453 -15.80 25.22 -9.69
C LYS A 453 -16.61 25.13 -10.97
N PHE A 454 -17.32 26.20 -11.32
CA PHE A 454 -18.13 26.26 -12.53
C PHE A 454 -17.76 27.48 -13.37
N GLY A 455 -17.55 27.27 -14.67
CA GLY A 455 -17.27 28.31 -15.66
C GLY A 455 -18.30 28.27 -16.78
N ASN A 456 -18.64 29.44 -17.34
CA ASN A 456 -19.50 29.53 -18.53
C ASN A 456 -18.61 29.75 -19.75
N ALA A 457 -18.24 28.67 -20.41
CA ALA A 457 -17.32 28.68 -21.55
C ALA A 457 -18.08 28.63 -22.88
N LYS A 458 -17.51 29.25 -23.93
CA LYS A 458 -18.17 29.35 -25.24
C LYS A 458 -17.45 28.57 -26.31
N ASP A 459 -18.22 27.92 -27.20
CA ASP A 459 -17.69 27.45 -28.48
C ASP A 459 -17.62 28.60 -29.50
N LYS A 460 -17.01 28.37 -30.66
CA LYS A 460 -16.87 29.38 -31.73
C LYS A 460 -18.20 29.72 -32.41
N SER A 461 -19.22 28.88 -32.26
CA SER A 461 -20.58 29.17 -32.72
C SER A 461 -21.34 30.10 -31.75
N GLY A 462 -20.74 30.42 -30.60
CA GLY A 462 -21.29 31.30 -29.59
C GLY A 462 -22.18 30.59 -28.56
N ASN A 463 -22.29 29.25 -28.61
CA ASN A 463 -23.06 28.53 -27.59
C ASN A 463 -22.31 28.55 -26.26
N SER A 464 -23.01 28.92 -25.20
CA SER A 464 -22.47 28.89 -23.84
C SER A 464 -22.68 27.51 -23.21
N TRP A 465 -21.68 27.02 -22.48
CA TRP A 465 -21.65 25.73 -21.80
C TRP A 465 -21.27 25.93 -20.33
N GLU A 466 -22.05 25.40 -19.39
CA GLU A 466 -21.64 25.33 -17.98
C GLU A 466 -20.63 24.18 -17.83
N ILE A 467 -19.40 24.49 -17.45
CA ILE A 467 -18.33 23.50 -17.27
C ILE A 467 -17.97 23.40 -15.80
N GLY A 468 -18.17 22.22 -15.22
CA GLY A 468 -17.64 21.86 -13.92
C GLY A 468 -16.16 21.50 -14.04
N TYR A 469 -15.32 22.00 -13.15
CA TYR A 469 -13.88 21.70 -13.17
C TYR A 469 -13.26 21.77 -11.78
N MET A 470 -12.23 20.97 -11.55
CA MET A 470 -11.32 21.15 -10.41
C MET A 470 -10.12 21.98 -10.86
N ASP A 471 -9.64 22.89 -10.01
CA ASP A 471 -8.46 23.72 -10.27
C ASP A 471 -7.77 24.00 -8.93
N GLU A 472 -6.67 23.28 -8.71
CA GLU A 472 -5.97 23.24 -7.43
C GLU A 472 -4.48 23.54 -7.62
N TYR A 473 -3.90 24.20 -6.62
CA TYR A 473 -2.47 24.46 -6.54
C TYR A 473 -2.05 24.57 -5.07
N ALA A 474 -1.13 23.71 -4.65
CA ALA A 474 -0.64 23.66 -3.27
C ALA A 474 0.72 24.36 -3.07
N GLY A 475 1.32 24.90 -4.14
CA GLY A 475 2.61 25.58 -4.08
C GLY A 475 2.51 27.09 -3.84
N THR A 476 3.66 27.77 -3.89
CA THR A 476 3.76 29.24 -3.70
C THR A 476 4.37 29.97 -4.89
N ASP A 477 4.72 29.26 -5.95
CA ASP A 477 5.30 29.84 -7.15
C ASP A 477 4.25 30.69 -7.87
N LYS A 478 4.69 31.83 -8.41
CA LYS A 478 3.80 32.75 -9.14
C LYS A 478 3.41 32.22 -10.52
N ASP A 479 4.20 31.30 -11.07
CA ASP A 479 4.01 30.72 -12.41
C ASP A 479 4.36 29.22 -12.38
N PRO A 480 3.50 28.39 -11.74
CA PRO A 480 3.76 26.96 -11.64
C PRO A 480 3.55 26.27 -12.99
N LYS A 481 4.25 25.14 -13.19
CA LYS A 481 3.89 24.22 -14.29
C LYS A 481 2.44 23.76 -14.10
N VAL A 482 1.66 23.81 -15.18
CA VAL A 482 0.24 23.42 -15.16
C VAL A 482 0.06 22.09 -15.88
N LEU A 483 -0.66 21.17 -15.23
CA LEU A 483 -1.17 19.93 -15.83
C LEU A 483 -2.68 20.03 -15.99
N VAL A 484 -3.16 19.92 -17.23
CA VAL A 484 -4.59 19.83 -17.55
C VAL A 484 -4.93 18.38 -17.87
N ILE A 485 -5.92 17.81 -17.19
CA ILE A 485 -6.32 16.41 -17.37
C ILE A 485 -7.68 16.37 -18.07
N ILE A 486 -7.74 15.74 -19.24
CA ILE A 486 -8.95 15.57 -20.05
C ILE A 486 -9.37 14.10 -19.99
N HIS A 487 -10.57 13.88 -19.45
CA HIS A 487 -11.09 12.54 -19.21
C HIS A 487 -11.53 11.81 -20.49
N GLY A 488 -11.60 10.48 -20.40
CA GLY A 488 -12.10 9.62 -21.46
C GLY A 488 -13.63 9.54 -21.57
N LYS A 489 -14.11 8.88 -22.62
CA LYS A 489 -15.55 8.64 -22.88
C LYS A 489 -16.14 7.81 -21.74
N GLY A 490 -17.16 8.34 -21.06
CA GLY A 490 -17.84 7.66 -19.94
C GLY A 490 -17.13 7.78 -18.58
N ALA A 491 -15.95 8.42 -18.55
CA ALA A 491 -15.28 8.87 -17.32
C ALA A 491 -15.71 10.32 -16.98
N PHE A 492 -15.09 10.88 -15.95
CA PHE A 492 -15.32 12.24 -15.45
C PHE A 492 -14.11 12.72 -14.64
N GLY A 493 -13.97 14.02 -14.42
CA GLY A 493 -12.79 14.65 -13.82
C GLY A 493 -12.47 14.16 -12.42
N GLY A 494 -13.49 13.86 -11.61
CA GLY A 494 -13.32 13.30 -10.27
C GLY A 494 -12.60 11.94 -10.25
N HIS A 495 -12.48 11.26 -11.39
CA HIS A 495 -11.83 9.96 -11.51
C HIS A 495 -10.29 10.01 -11.41
N TYR A 496 -9.68 11.19 -11.56
CA TYR A 496 -8.22 11.36 -11.66
C TYR A 496 -7.55 11.78 -10.35
N GLY A 497 -8.20 11.58 -9.20
CA GLY A 497 -7.75 12.12 -7.92
C GLY A 497 -6.39 11.61 -7.45
N ASN A 498 -5.98 10.39 -7.81
CA ASN A 498 -4.63 9.88 -7.53
C ASN A 498 -3.54 10.70 -8.26
N ILE A 499 -3.75 10.98 -9.54
CA ILE A 499 -2.82 11.80 -10.34
C ILE A 499 -2.79 13.22 -9.79
N MET A 500 -3.96 13.80 -9.47
CA MET A 500 -4.06 15.14 -8.89
C MET A 500 -3.26 15.25 -7.60
N GLN A 501 -3.45 14.32 -6.65
CA GLN A 501 -2.70 14.30 -5.39
C GLN A 501 -1.19 14.25 -5.62
N TYR A 502 -0.72 13.38 -6.53
CA TYR A 502 0.71 13.24 -6.82
C TYR A 502 1.30 14.49 -7.49
N ALA A 503 0.57 15.06 -8.44
CA ALA A 503 0.95 16.28 -9.16
C ALA A 503 0.98 17.51 -8.24
N LEU A 504 -0.04 17.71 -7.40
CA LEU A 504 -0.11 18.82 -6.45
C LEU A 504 1.03 18.78 -5.43
N ARG A 505 1.31 17.59 -4.89
CA ARG A 505 2.46 17.34 -3.99
C ARG A 505 3.82 17.57 -4.66
N SER A 506 3.85 17.52 -5.99
CA SER A 506 5.05 17.75 -6.81
C SER A 506 5.16 19.20 -7.30
N GLY A 507 4.33 20.11 -6.77
CA GLY A 507 4.39 21.54 -7.08
C GLY A 507 3.71 21.95 -8.38
N LEU A 508 2.88 21.08 -8.97
CA LEU A 508 2.11 21.40 -10.16
C LEU A 508 0.78 22.06 -9.78
N ARG A 509 0.30 22.99 -10.61
CA ARG A 509 -1.13 23.36 -10.63
C ARG A 509 -1.85 22.35 -11.50
N VAL A 510 -2.99 21.84 -11.04
CA VAL A 510 -3.74 20.80 -11.75
C VAL A 510 -5.15 21.28 -12.04
N ILE A 511 -5.56 21.20 -13.31
CA ILE A 511 -6.88 21.59 -13.79
C ILE A 511 -7.54 20.39 -14.44
N VAL A 512 -8.74 20.03 -14.01
CA VAL A 512 -9.48 18.86 -14.50
C VAL A 512 -10.91 19.26 -14.83
N PRO A 513 -11.19 19.67 -16.07
CA PRO A 513 -12.54 19.97 -16.50
C PRO A 513 -13.32 18.70 -16.83
N ASP A 514 -14.61 18.70 -16.53
CA ASP A 514 -15.57 17.78 -17.12
C ASP A 514 -15.96 18.28 -18.51
N LEU A 515 -15.81 17.43 -19.52
CA LEU A 515 -16.22 17.74 -20.89
C LEU A 515 -17.73 18.07 -20.95
N PRO A 516 -18.18 18.83 -21.97
CA PRO A 516 -19.60 19.16 -22.12
C PRO A 516 -20.51 17.93 -21.99
N HIS A 517 -21.53 18.03 -21.14
CA HIS A 517 -22.49 16.97 -20.74
C HIS A 517 -21.97 15.83 -19.85
N TYR A 518 -20.68 15.78 -19.52
CA TYR A 518 -20.14 14.79 -18.58
C TYR A 518 -20.06 15.32 -17.16
N GLY A 519 -20.03 14.41 -16.19
CA GLY A 519 -19.74 14.74 -14.80
C GLY A 519 -20.55 15.91 -14.26
N MET A 520 -19.87 16.81 -13.58
CA MET A 520 -20.43 18.04 -13.03
C MET A 520 -20.86 19.05 -14.09
N SER A 521 -20.38 18.93 -15.33
CA SER A 521 -20.86 19.73 -16.48
C SER A 521 -22.22 19.24 -17.01
N GLY A 522 -22.68 18.03 -16.69
CA GLY A 522 -23.94 17.47 -17.17
C GLY A 522 -25.19 18.29 -16.76
N PRO A 523 -25.43 18.48 -15.44
CA PRO A 523 -26.68 19.07 -14.95
C PRO A 523 -27.00 20.47 -15.47
N GLY A 524 -25.99 21.31 -15.71
CA GLY A 524 -26.16 22.67 -16.23
C GLY A 524 -26.46 22.75 -17.72
N ASN A 525 -26.41 21.62 -18.43
CA ASN A 525 -26.55 21.55 -19.89
C ASN A 525 -27.62 20.53 -20.32
N LEU A 526 -28.61 20.22 -19.46
CA LEU A 526 -29.67 19.24 -19.74
C LEU A 526 -30.59 19.63 -20.91
N ASP A 527 -30.66 20.91 -21.25
CA ASP A 527 -31.44 21.48 -22.35
C ASP A 527 -30.67 21.50 -23.69
N LYS A 528 -29.37 21.20 -23.67
CA LYS A 528 -28.51 21.27 -24.86
C LYS A 528 -28.54 19.98 -25.65
N SER A 529 -28.34 20.12 -26.96
CA SER A 529 -28.21 18.99 -27.87
C SER A 529 -26.93 18.20 -27.58
N PRO A 530 -26.98 16.86 -27.52
CA PRO A 530 -25.79 16.01 -27.49
C PRO A 530 -24.87 16.21 -28.70
N ALA A 531 -25.45 16.61 -29.85
CA ALA A 531 -24.73 16.74 -31.11
C ALA A 531 -23.75 17.93 -31.08
N ARG A 532 -22.46 17.60 -31.01
CA ARG A 532 -21.32 18.51 -30.99
C ARG A 532 -20.11 17.83 -31.62
N THR A 533 -19.26 18.57 -32.30
CA THR A 533 -18.00 18.01 -32.83
C THR A 533 -16.93 17.95 -31.75
N MET A 534 -15.87 17.15 -31.97
CA MET A 534 -14.70 17.16 -31.08
C MET A 534 -14.09 18.57 -30.97
N GLN A 535 -14.08 19.29 -32.09
CA GLN A 535 -13.56 20.66 -32.14
C GLN A 535 -14.40 21.63 -31.32
N ASP A 536 -15.73 21.51 -31.31
CA ASP A 536 -16.59 22.34 -30.45
C ASP A 536 -16.24 22.12 -28.97
N MET A 537 -16.02 20.86 -28.54
CA MET A 537 -15.56 20.57 -27.18
C MET A 537 -14.18 21.18 -26.88
N ARG A 538 -13.26 21.12 -27.85
CA ARG A 538 -11.91 21.72 -27.73
C ARG A 538 -11.96 23.22 -27.56
N GLU A 539 -12.84 23.91 -28.29
CA GLU A 539 -13.05 25.35 -28.17
C GLU A 539 -13.58 25.75 -26.79
N VAL A 540 -14.52 24.97 -26.24
CA VAL A 540 -15.05 25.19 -24.90
C VAL A 540 -13.95 25.06 -23.83
N ILE A 541 -13.13 24.01 -23.90
CA ILE A 541 -12.02 23.84 -22.94
C ILE A 541 -10.92 24.89 -23.16
N TYR A 542 -10.64 25.29 -24.40
CA TYR A 542 -9.71 26.39 -24.68
C TYR A 542 -10.20 27.70 -24.04
N ASP A 543 -11.48 28.03 -24.20
CA ASP A 543 -12.05 29.22 -23.59
C ASP A 543 -11.95 29.18 -22.06
N LEU A 544 -12.29 28.04 -21.44
CA LEU A 544 -12.13 27.86 -19.99
C LEU A 544 -10.66 28.02 -19.55
N VAL A 545 -9.75 27.23 -20.11
CA VAL A 545 -8.37 27.12 -19.61
C VAL A 545 -7.54 28.35 -19.97
N VAL A 546 -7.59 28.79 -21.23
CA VAL A 546 -6.72 29.86 -21.73
C VAL A 546 -7.34 31.22 -21.49
N ASN A 547 -8.60 31.43 -21.93
CA ASN A 547 -9.19 32.77 -21.89
C ASN A 547 -9.68 33.14 -20.49
N GLN A 548 -10.30 32.21 -19.75
CA GLN A 548 -10.89 32.50 -18.45
C GLN A 548 -9.91 32.27 -17.29
N LEU A 549 -9.19 31.13 -17.26
CA LEU A 549 -8.23 30.81 -16.19
C LEU A 549 -6.83 31.38 -16.42
N GLY A 550 -6.57 31.98 -17.59
CA GLY A 550 -5.31 32.65 -17.91
C GLY A 550 -4.12 31.72 -18.09
N VAL A 551 -4.35 30.41 -18.28
CA VAL A 551 -3.29 29.41 -18.48
C VAL A 551 -2.86 29.46 -19.95
N LYS A 552 -1.84 30.27 -20.23
CA LYS A 552 -1.34 30.45 -21.60
C LYS A 552 -0.73 29.20 -22.20
N LYS A 553 -0.10 28.35 -21.37
CA LYS A 553 0.58 27.13 -21.81
C LYS A 553 0.57 26.08 -20.70
N ALA A 554 0.28 24.83 -21.04
CA ALA A 554 0.21 23.72 -20.08
C ALA A 554 0.65 22.38 -20.69
N TYR A 555 0.93 21.41 -19.81
CA TYR A 555 0.94 20.00 -20.19
C TYR A 555 -0.48 19.46 -20.19
N TYR A 556 -0.81 18.58 -21.13
CA TYR A 556 -2.12 17.97 -21.23
C TYR A 556 -2.00 16.45 -21.10
N LEU A 557 -2.69 15.89 -20.10
CA LEU A 557 -2.96 14.46 -20.01
C LEU A 557 -4.32 14.18 -20.65
N GLY A 558 -4.37 13.27 -21.61
CA GLY A 558 -5.61 12.82 -22.24
C GLY A 558 -5.75 11.31 -22.16
N HIS A 559 -6.87 10.84 -21.59
CA HIS A 559 -7.21 9.41 -21.52
C HIS A 559 -8.24 9.03 -22.58
N SER A 560 -8.02 7.97 -23.37
CA SER A 560 -9.02 7.47 -24.33
C SER A 560 -9.49 8.56 -25.32
N LEU A 561 -10.79 8.87 -25.39
CA LEU A 561 -11.35 10.06 -26.04
C LEU A 561 -10.57 11.34 -25.72
N GLY A 562 -10.20 11.55 -24.46
CA GLY A 562 -9.40 12.68 -24.00
C GLY A 562 -8.01 12.71 -24.62
N GLY A 563 -7.44 11.55 -24.97
CA GLY A 563 -6.19 11.44 -25.73
C GLY A 563 -6.34 12.02 -27.15
N GLN A 564 -7.37 11.59 -27.88
CA GLN A 564 -7.70 12.15 -29.20
C GLN A 564 -8.02 13.65 -29.12
N PHE A 565 -8.71 14.05 -28.06
CA PHE A 565 -9.03 15.44 -27.79
C PHE A 565 -7.77 16.28 -27.71
N VAL A 566 -6.80 15.91 -26.87
CA VAL A 566 -5.59 16.73 -26.65
C VAL A 566 -4.64 16.71 -27.85
N VAL A 567 -4.64 15.64 -28.65
CA VAL A 567 -3.94 15.60 -29.95
C VAL A 567 -4.47 16.68 -30.89
N GLY A 568 -5.78 16.75 -31.11
CA GLY A 568 -6.35 17.81 -31.95
C GLY A 568 -6.30 19.21 -31.33
N TYR A 569 -6.29 19.29 -29.99
CA TYR A 569 -6.06 20.55 -29.27
C TYR A 569 -4.67 21.10 -29.57
N ALA A 570 -3.64 20.26 -29.52
CA ALA A 570 -2.26 20.63 -29.85
C ALA A 570 -2.06 21.03 -31.32
N LEU A 571 -2.85 20.46 -32.24
CA LEU A 571 -2.83 20.88 -33.64
C LEU A 571 -3.49 22.25 -33.86
N THR A 572 -4.54 22.55 -33.09
CA THR A 572 -5.29 23.82 -33.22
C THR A 572 -4.58 24.97 -32.52
N TRP A 573 -4.05 24.73 -31.32
CA TRP A 573 -3.37 25.73 -30.49
C TRP A 573 -2.02 25.21 -29.99
N PRO A 574 -1.02 25.05 -30.88
CA PRO A 574 0.30 24.54 -30.50
C PRO A 574 0.99 25.40 -29.44
N ASP A 575 0.75 26.72 -29.45
CA ASP A 575 1.33 27.65 -28.47
C ASP A 575 0.81 27.43 -27.05
N ALA A 576 -0.38 26.84 -26.91
CA ALA A 576 -0.98 26.52 -25.61
C ALA A 576 -0.50 25.19 -25.03
N VAL A 577 0.28 24.40 -25.76
CA VAL A 577 0.69 23.04 -25.37
C VAL A 577 2.20 22.95 -25.13
N GLN A 578 2.58 22.47 -23.95
CA GLN A 578 3.98 22.22 -23.57
C GLN A 578 4.39 20.76 -23.75
N GLY A 579 3.46 19.83 -23.61
CA GLY A 579 3.68 18.39 -23.76
C GLY A 579 2.37 17.62 -23.62
N LEU A 580 2.33 16.42 -24.19
CA LEU A 580 1.15 15.54 -24.17
C LEU A 580 1.48 14.23 -23.44
N ALA A 581 0.73 13.92 -22.38
CA ALA A 581 0.66 12.58 -21.83
C ALA A 581 -0.60 11.90 -22.39
N LEU A 582 -0.44 10.80 -23.11
CA LEU A 582 -1.50 10.09 -23.78
C LEU A 582 -1.66 8.71 -23.11
N GLU A 583 -2.80 8.53 -22.44
CA GLU A 583 -3.16 7.30 -21.74
C GLU A 583 -4.19 6.53 -22.56
N ALA A 584 -3.80 5.37 -23.06
CA ALA A 584 -4.63 4.54 -23.93
C ALA A 584 -5.44 5.38 -24.94
N PRO A 585 -4.80 6.28 -25.71
CA PRO A 585 -5.51 7.29 -26.48
C PRO A 585 -6.26 6.68 -27.66
N SER A 586 -7.51 7.11 -27.86
CA SER A 586 -8.12 7.06 -29.19
C SER A 586 -7.39 8.05 -30.13
N GLY A 587 -7.67 8.02 -31.43
CA GLY A 587 -7.07 8.96 -32.38
C GLY A 587 -5.80 8.48 -33.07
N LEU A 588 -5.35 7.25 -32.77
CA LEU A 588 -4.17 6.63 -33.38
C LEU A 588 -4.52 5.53 -34.40
N GLU A 589 -5.80 5.41 -34.74
CA GLU A 589 -6.37 4.40 -35.62
C GLU A 589 -7.38 5.05 -36.57
N GLU A 590 -7.53 4.51 -37.78
CA GLU A 590 -8.44 5.02 -38.81
C GLU A 590 -9.68 4.15 -38.96
N TYR A 591 -10.79 4.75 -39.40
CA TYR A 591 -12.09 4.10 -39.55
C TYR A 591 -12.56 4.12 -41.01
N PRO A 592 -13.14 3.03 -41.52
CA PRO A 592 -13.69 3.01 -42.88
C PRO A 592 -14.91 3.94 -42.98
N ARG A 593 -15.19 4.42 -44.21
CA ARG A 593 -16.35 5.29 -44.48
C ARG A 593 -17.69 4.60 -44.21
N GLU A 594 -17.75 3.30 -44.45
CA GLU A 594 -18.92 2.46 -44.17
C GLU A 594 -18.57 1.34 -43.18
N ILE A 595 -19.36 1.23 -42.12
CA ILE A 595 -19.17 0.24 -41.04
C ILE A 595 -20.16 -0.91 -41.24
N THR A 596 -19.68 -2.14 -41.13
CA THR A 596 -20.56 -3.33 -41.09
C THR A 596 -21.30 -3.38 -39.76
N ILE A 597 -22.62 -3.25 -39.78
CA ILE A 597 -23.48 -3.22 -38.57
C ILE A 597 -24.32 -4.50 -38.39
N ALA A 598 -24.48 -5.30 -39.45
CA ALA A 598 -25.05 -6.63 -39.40
C ALA A 598 -24.54 -7.45 -40.60
N LYS A 599 -24.84 -8.75 -40.62
CA LYS A 599 -24.56 -9.61 -41.78
C LYS A 599 -25.21 -8.97 -43.03
N ASP A 600 -24.39 -8.65 -44.03
CA ASP A 600 -24.78 -8.01 -45.29
C ASP A 600 -25.33 -6.57 -45.18
N LYS A 601 -25.11 -5.88 -44.05
CA LYS A 601 -25.56 -4.50 -43.84
C LYS A 601 -24.43 -3.57 -43.43
N LYS A 602 -24.24 -2.49 -44.19
CA LYS A 602 -23.31 -1.41 -43.88
C LYS A 602 -24.04 -0.09 -43.61
N ALA A 603 -23.44 0.78 -42.80
CA ALA A 603 -23.96 2.12 -42.54
C ALA A 603 -22.82 3.15 -42.42
N PRO A 604 -23.03 4.40 -42.88
CA PRO A 604 -22.04 5.46 -42.78
C PRO A 604 -22.09 6.10 -41.38
N LEU A 605 -21.73 5.32 -40.35
CA LEU A 605 -21.87 5.73 -38.95
C LEU A 605 -21.13 7.03 -38.61
N PHE A 606 -20.05 7.35 -39.33
CA PHE A 606 -19.13 8.47 -39.05
C PHE A 606 -19.21 9.62 -40.06
N ALA A 607 -20.29 9.72 -40.86
CA ALA A 607 -20.41 10.77 -41.87
C ALA A 607 -20.45 12.20 -41.27
N ASP A 608 -19.73 13.15 -41.89
CA ASP A 608 -19.60 14.56 -41.45
C ASP A 608 -20.93 15.23 -41.10
N GLY A 609 -22.00 14.92 -41.84
CA GLY A 609 -23.30 15.56 -41.70
C GLY A 609 -24.11 15.16 -40.46
N LEU A 610 -23.58 14.32 -39.56
CA LEU A 610 -24.26 13.89 -38.33
C LEU A 610 -23.88 14.72 -37.10
N GLY A 611 -22.74 15.41 -37.13
CA GLY A 611 -22.14 16.02 -35.94
C GLY A 611 -22.89 17.19 -35.32
N ARG A 612 -23.84 17.78 -36.05
CA ARG A 612 -24.67 18.91 -35.61
C ARG A 612 -26.18 18.64 -35.68
N ASP A 613 -26.57 17.41 -36.00
CA ASP A 613 -27.97 17.01 -36.17
C ASP A 613 -28.20 15.68 -35.45
N PHE A 614 -28.68 15.78 -34.20
CA PHE A 614 -28.86 14.62 -33.33
C PHE A 614 -29.97 13.68 -33.82
N ASP A 615 -31.00 14.21 -34.48
CA ASP A 615 -32.11 13.41 -35.00
C ASP A 615 -31.64 12.61 -36.23
N LYS A 616 -30.86 13.23 -37.12
CA LYS A 616 -30.24 12.52 -38.23
C LYS A 616 -29.21 11.49 -37.75
N TRP A 617 -28.43 11.83 -36.73
CA TRP A 617 -27.51 10.88 -36.09
C TRP A 617 -28.28 9.66 -35.56
N LYS A 618 -29.38 9.86 -34.84
CA LYS A 618 -30.25 8.78 -34.34
C LYS A 618 -30.79 7.89 -35.46
N GLN A 619 -31.30 8.47 -36.55
CA GLN A 619 -31.82 7.69 -37.68
C GLN A 619 -30.79 6.70 -38.27
N VAL A 620 -29.51 7.07 -38.25
CA VAL A 620 -28.41 6.22 -38.70
C VAL A 620 -28.01 5.22 -37.61
N TRP A 621 -27.83 5.69 -36.36
CA TRP A 621 -27.25 4.91 -35.26
C TRP A 621 -28.23 3.97 -34.56
N ASP A 622 -29.53 4.25 -34.58
CA ASP A 622 -30.55 3.39 -33.95
C ASP A 622 -30.57 1.98 -34.56
N GLN A 623 -30.10 1.86 -35.81
CA GLN A 623 -29.95 0.59 -36.52
C GLN A 623 -28.90 -0.34 -35.89
N THR A 624 -28.02 0.18 -35.03
CA THR A 624 -26.99 -0.59 -34.32
C THR A 624 -27.50 -1.22 -33.02
N GLY A 625 -28.59 -0.68 -32.45
CA GLY A 625 -29.11 -1.08 -31.14
C GLY A 625 -28.23 -0.69 -29.93
N ILE A 626 -27.06 -0.06 -30.14
CA ILE A 626 -26.08 0.21 -29.07
C ILE A 626 -26.66 1.20 -28.03
N LEU A 627 -27.30 2.28 -28.48
CA LEU A 627 -27.92 3.26 -27.58
C LEU A 627 -29.05 2.66 -26.75
N ALA A 628 -29.90 1.84 -27.38
CA ALA A 628 -30.97 1.15 -26.68
C ALA A 628 -30.42 0.18 -25.63
N ALA A 629 -29.38 -0.58 -25.96
CA ALA A 629 -28.72 -1.50 -25.04
C ALA A 629 -28.08 -0.77 -23.84
N GLU A 630 -27.44 0.37 -24.06
CA GLU A 630 -26.85 1.14 -22.96
C GLU A 630 -27.89 1.79 -22.05
N LYS A 631 -28.99 2.30 -22.62
CA LYS A 631 -30.14 2.79 -21.84
C LYS A 631 -30.80 1.70 -20.99
N ALA A 632 -30.76 0.45 -21.44
CA ALA A 632 -31.34 -0.70 -20.74
C ALA A 632 -30.40 -1.33 -19.70
N ARG A 633 -29.14 -0.88 -19.59
CA ARG A 633 -28.15 -1.51 -18.71
C ARG A 633 -28.47 -1.28 -17.24
N ASP A 634 -28.67 -2.37 -16.51
CA ASP A 634 -28.93 -2.36 -15.07
C ASP A 634 -27.66 -2.35 -14.20
N GLU A 635 -27.84 -2.23 -12.88
CA GLU A 635 -26.75 -2.23 -11.90
C GLU A 635 -25.86 -3.48 -12.00
N GLN A 636 -26.45 -4.66 -12.11
CA GLN A 636 -25.67 -5.90 -12.11
C GLN A 636 -24.84 -6.02 -13.39
N ASN A 637 -25.39 -5.64 -14.52
CA ASN A 637 -24.69 -5.61 -15.80
C ASN A 637 -23.56 -4.57 -15.83
N ILE A 638 -23.71 -3.44 -15.12
CA ILE A 638 -22.62 -2.47 -14.93
C ILE A 638 -21.48 -3.12 -14.15
N ARG A 639 -21.78 -3.69 -12.98
CA ARG A 639 -20.78 -4.33 -12.10
C ARG A 639 -20.08 -5.50 -12.78
N ASP A 640 -20.82 -6.30 -13.54
CA ASP A 640 -20.22 -7.41 -14.28
C ASP A 640 -19.30 -6.88 -15.39
N PHE A 641 -19.78 -5.93 -16.23
CA PHE A 641 -18.97 -5.36 -17.32
C PHE A 641 -17.70 -4.65 -16.82
N PHE A 642 -17.81 -3.82 -15.77
CA PHE A 642 -16.68 -3.01 -15.29
C PHE A 642 -15.50 -3.88 -14.85
N TYR A 643 -15.75 -5.11 -14.38
CA TYR A 643 -14.71 -6.02 -13.87
C TYR A 643 -14.53 -7.27 -14.72
N PHE A 644 -14.66 -7.15 -16.05
CA PHE A 644 -14.41 -8.23 -17.01
C PHE A 644 -15.21 -9.50 -16.72
N LYS A 645 -16.48 -9.35 -16.33
CA LYS A 645 -17.41 -10.46 -16.08
C LYS A 645 -18.58 -10.41 -17.06
N LYS A 646 -19.06 -11.59 -17.43
CA LYS A 646 -20.31 -11.79 -18.18
C LYS A 646 -21.18 -12.78 -17.43
N ARG A 647 -22.45 -12.41 -17.26
CA ARG A 647 -23.47 -13.23 -16.63
C ARG A 647 -24.38 -13.86 -17.67
N ASP A 648 -24.63 -15.15 -17.52
CA ASP A 648 -25.66 -15.84 -18.28
C ASP A 648 -27.05 -15.45 -17.74
N PRO A 649 -27.95 -14.91 -18.58
CA PRO A 649 -29.24 -14.39 -18.12
C PRO A 649 -30.23 -15.47 -17.68
N ASN A 650 -30.02 -16.74 -18.08
CA ASN A 650 -30.93 -17.84 -17.77
C ASN A 650 -30.51 -18.60 -16.51
N THR A 651 -29.20 -18.75 -16.31
CA THR A 651 -28.62 -19.55 -15.22
C THR A 651 -28.02 -18.70 -14.10
N GLY A 652 -27.76 -17.42 -14.36
CA GLY A 652 -27.07 -16.53 -13.42
C GLY A 652 -25.55 -16.79 -13.30
N ALA A 653 -25.02 -17.78 -14.02
CA ALA A 653 -23.60 -18.15 -13.98
C ALA A 653 -22.71 -17.01 -14.49
N VAL A 654 -21.60 -16.76 -13.80
CA VAL A 654 -20.64 -15.70 -14.13
C VAL A 654 -19.39 -16.30 -14.73
N SER A 655 -18.93 -15.72 -15.84
CA SER A 655 -17.72 -16.11 -16.57
C SER A 655 -16.90 -14.87 -16.94
N ALA A 656 -15.64 -15.07 -17.35
CA ALA A 656 -14.80 -13.96 -17.81
C ALA A 656 -15.32 -13.35 -19.12
N ALA A 657 -15.32 -12.01 -19.21
CA ALA A 657 -15.60 -11.26 -20.41
C ALA A 657 -14.30 -10.85 -21.11
N LYS A 658 -14.38 -10.60 -22.42
CA LYS A 658 -13.25 -10.11 -23.23
C LYS A 658 -12.98 -8.62 -23.06
N SER A 659 -13.91 -7.89 -22.46
CA SER A 659 -13.82 -6.45 -22.25
C SER A 659 -14.41 -6.05 -20.91
N GLY A 660 -13.87 -4.96 -20.37
CA GLY A 660 -14.22 -4.36 -19.09
C GLY A 660 -13.37 -3.13 -18.82
N TYR A 661 -13.56 -2.48 -17.67
CA TYR A 661 -12.86 -1.22 -17.34
C TYR A 661 -11.66 -1.46 -16.43
N PHE A 662 -11.84 -2.26 -15.39
CA PHE A 662 -10.89 -2.38 -14.28
C PHE A 662 -10.44 -3.82 -14.08
N PHE A 663 -9.11 -4.01 -14.09
CA PHE A 663 -8.48 -5.24 -13.60
C PHE A 663 -8.22 -5.18 -12.10
N SER A 664 -8.08 -3.98 -11.52
CA SER A 664 -7.86 -3.79 -10.09
C SER A 664 -9.12 -3.25 -9.37
N ASP A 665 -9.29 -3.61 -8.10
CA ASP A 665 -10.35 -3.08 -7.23
C ASP A 665 -9.84 -1.89 -6.40
N SER A 666 -9.39 -0.84 -7.09
CA SER A 666 -8.88 0.39 -6.48
C SER A 666 -10.00 1.35 -6.01
N GLU A 667 -9.65 2.35 -5.20
CA GLU A 667 -10.58 3.39 -4.73
C GLU A 667 -11.36 4.04 -5.90
N TYR A 668 -10.65 4.47 -6.94
CA TYR A 668 -11.26 5.16 -8.08
C TYR A 668 -12.01 4.21 -9.03
N ALA A 669 -11.61 2.92 -9.09
CA ALA A 669 -12.39 1.88 -9.77
C ALA A 669 -13.76 1.68 -9.09
N ARG A 670 -13.80 1.62 -7.76
CA ARG A 670 -15.06 1.56 -7.00
C ARG A 670 -15.87 2.84 -7.18
N PHE A 671 -15.23 4.00 -7.10
CA PHE A 671 -15.90 5.29 -7.27
C PHE A 671 -16.58 5.42 -8.64
N HIS A 672 -15.91 5.04 -9.73
CA HIS A 672 -16.51 5.03 -11.06
C HIS A 672 -17.64 4.00 -11.16
N THR A 673 -17.47 2.82 -10.56
CA THR A 673 -18.53 1.80 -10.50
C THR A 673 -19.77 2.34 -9.79
N GLU A 674 -19.63 2.85 -8.57
CA GLU A 674 -20.75 3.41 -7.81
C GLU A 674 -21.34 4.65 -8.47
N GLN A 675 -20.54 5.45 -9.19
CA GLN A 675 -21.06 6.57 -9.97
C GLN A 675 -22.00 6.08 -11.07
N ARG A 676 -21.58 5.10 -11.87
CA ARG A 676 -22.40 4.60 -12.99
C ARG A 676 -23.65 3.88 -12.50
N VAL A 677 -23.55 3.15 -11.38
CA VAL A 677 -24.70 2.52 -10.69
C VAL A 677 -25.63 3.58 -10.08
N GLY A 678 -25.10 4.59 -9.41
CA GLY A 678 -25.89 5.67 -8.82
C GLY A 678 -26.66 6.45 -9.87
N LEU A 679 -26.09 6.65 -11.06
CA LEU A 679 -26.75 7.33 -12.17
C LEU A 679 -28.00 6.58 -12.66
N THR A 680 -28.07 5.24 -12.58
CA THR A 680 -29.29 4.49 -12.94
C THR A 680 -30.43 4.68 -11.93
N LYS A 681 -30.08 5.06 -10.70
CA LYS A 681 -31.02 5.34 -9.60
C LYS A 681 -31.34 6.84 -9.49
N GLY A 682 -30.55 7.68 -10.15
CA GLY A 682 -30.60 9.13 -10.09
C GLY A 682 -31.62 9.78 -11.03
N ASN A 683 -31.40 11.06 -11.34
CA ASN A 683 -32.29 11.82 -12.22
C ASN A 683 -32.37 11.18 -13.62
N PRO A 684 -33.56 10.78 -14.11
CA PRO A 684 -33.68 10.13 -15.41
C PRO A 684 -33.19 10.98 -16.60
N LYS A 685 -33.29 12.32 -16.50
CA LYS A 685 -32.78 13.21 -17.56
C LYS A 685 -31.25 13.22 -17.61
N GLU A 686 -30.58 13.16 -16.46
CA GLU A 686 -29.12 13.06 -16.41
C GLU A 686 -28.63 11.71 -16.94
N LEU A 687 -29.33 10.61 -16.62
CA LEU A 687 -29.04 9.30 -17.21
C LEU A 687 -29.24 9.31 -18.74
N GLU A 688 -30.35 9.87 -19.21
CA GLU A 688 -30.61 9.97 -20.65
C GLU A 688 -29.55 10.81 -21.38
N GLN A 689 -29.19 11.98 -20.82
CA GLN A 689 -28.12 12.83 -21.34
C GLN A 689 -26.82 12.03 -21.42
N TRP A 690 -26.41 11.39 -20.32
CA TRP A 690 -25.18 10.60 -20.25
C TRP A 690 -25.17 9.47 -21.30
N CYS A 691 -26.24 8.68 -21.41
CA CYS A 691 -26.32 7.59 -22.39
C CYS A 691 -26.25 8.13 -23.83
N ASN A 692 -26.95 9.23 -24.12
CA ASN A 692 -26.93 9.85 -25.43
C ASN A 692 -25.51 10.30 -25.81
N VAL A 693 -24.81 11.02 -24.91
CA VAL A 693 -23.44 11.50 -25.20
C VAL A 693 -22.41 10.38 -25.20
N PHE A 694 -22.55 9.39 -24.31
CA PHE A 694 -21.64 8.24 -24.26
C PHE A 694 -21.63 7.45 -25.58
N ILE A 695 -22.77 7.30 -26.25
CA ILE A 695 -22.81 6.66 -27.57
C ILE A 695 -22.49 7.64 -28.69
N PHE A 696 -22.94 8.89 -28.59
CA PHE A 696 -22.61 9.92 -29.57
C PHE A 696 -21.09 10.13 -29.68
N ASP A 697 -20.34 10.03 -28.58
CA ASP A 697 -18.89 10.23 -28.62
C ASP A 697 -18.11 9.08 -29.29
N ILE A 698 -18.76 7.95 -29.60
CA ILE A 698 -18.21 6.98 -30.57
C ILE A 698 -18.19 7.61 -31.97
N TYR A 699 -19.25 8.32 -32.35
CA TYR A 699 -19.28 9.09 -33.58
C TYR A 699 -18.20 10.18 -33.57
N THR A 700 -18.10 10.95 -32.50
CA THR A 700 -17.13 12.04 -32.37
C THR A 700 -15.69 11.54 -32.56
N ILE A 701 -15.36 10.34 -32.07
CA ILE A 701 -14.07 9.67 -32.29
C ILE A 701 -13.86 9.36 -33.77
N GLY A 702 -14.75 8.58 -34.38
CA GLY A 702 -14.58 8.07 -35.74
C GLY A 702 -14.68 9.15 -36.83
N ALA A 703 -15.44 10.22 -36.60
CA ALA A 703 -15.65 11.30 -37.56
C ALA A 703 -14.36 12.07 -37.89
N GLU A 704 -13.39 12.17 -36.96
CA GLU A 704 -12.10 12.83 -37.23
C GLU A 704 -11.04 11.88 -37.82
N LEU A 705 -11.36 10.60 -37.98
CA LEU A 705 -10.39 9.54 -38.27
C LEU A 705 -10.81 8.68 -39.47
N GLN A 706 -11.66 9.21 -40.35
CA GLN A 706 -12.12 8.47 -41.51
C GLN A 706 -10.99 8.27 -42.54
N GLN A 707 -10.87 7.06 -43.05
CA GLN A 707 -9.98 6.72 -44.16
C GLN A 707 -10.31 7.59 -45.38
N ASP A 708 -9.25 7.96 -46.11
CA ASP A 708 -9.32 8.82 -47.30
C ASP A 708 -9.93 10.21 -47.01
N ASP A 709 -9.97 10.65 -45.75
CA ASP A 709 -10.36 12.02 -45.40
C ASP A 709 -9.13 12.94 -45.39
N PRO A 710 -9.05 13.98 -46.24
CA PRO A 710 -7.96 14.95 -46.17
C PRO A 710 -7.89 15.71 -44.83
N LYS A 711 -8.96 15.68 -44.01
CA LYS A 711 -9.01 16.30 -42.68
C LYS A 711 -8.65 15.34 -41.54
N ASN A 712 -8.35 14.07 -41.85
CA ASN A 712 -8.07 13.02 -40.88
C ASN A 712 -7.01 13.48 -39.86
N LEU A 713 -7.37 13.38 -38.58
CA LEU A 713 -6.55 13.81 -37.45
C LEU A 713 -5.22 13.03 -37.40
N TYR A 714 -5.28 11.71 -37.62
CA TYR A 714 -4.12 10.82 -37.56
C TYR A 714 -3.07 11.19 -38.63
N GLU A 715 -3.50 11.63 -39.82
CA GLU A 715 -2.59 12.09 -40.86
C GLU A 715 -1.83 13.37 -40.45
N ARG A 716 -2.42 14.18 -39.58
CA ARG A 716 -1.90 15.50 -39.18
C ARG A 716 -1.02 15.45 -37.93
N VAL A 717 -0.94 14.34 -37.20
CA VAL A 717 -0.19 14.23 -35.92
C VAL A 717 1.29 14.62 -36.04
N ILE A 718 1.90 14.45 -37.23
CA ILE A 718 3.29 14.83 -37.52
C ILE A 718 3.58 16.34 -37.38
N GLN A 719 2.53 17.16 -37.36
CA GLN A 719 2.63 18.60 -37.15
C GLN A 719 2.87 18.94 -35.67
N ILE A 720 2.57 18.02 -34.74
CA ILE A 720 2.79 18.22 -33.30
C ILE A 720 4.29 18.16 -33.01
N LYS A 721 4.81 19.25 -32.46
CA LYS A 721 6.22 19.37 -32.03
C LYS A 721 6.43 19.25 -30.52
N ALA A 722 5.34 19.30 -29.74
CA ALA A 722 5.42 19.09 -28.31
C ALA A 722 5.85 17.64 -28.00
N PRO A 723 6.63 17.41 -26.93
CA PRO A 723 7.00 16.07 -26.50
C PRO A 723 5.76 15.26 -26.13
N ILE A 724 5.80 13.94 -26.39
CA ILE A 724 4.68 13.02 -26.14
C ILE A 724 5.16 11.86 -25.27
N PHE A 725 4.43 11.62 -24.18
CA PHE A 725 4.47 10.38 -23.42
C PHE A 725 3.25 9.54 -23.82
N LEU A 726 3.47 8.39 -24.45
CA LEU A 726 2.46 7.44 -24.88
C LEU A 726 2.44 6.24 -23.94
N SER A 727 1.25 5.85 -23.50
CA SER A 727 1.07 4.75 -22.55
C SER A 727 -0.14 3.87 -22.87
N PHE A 728 0.01 2.56 -22.64
CA PHE A 728 -1.05 1.56 -22.75
C PHE A 728 -0.90 0.51 -21.66
N GLY A 729 -2.00 -0.10 -21.24
CA GLY A 729 -1.97 -1.38 -20.53
C GLY A 729 -1.76 -2.55 -21.51
N ASP A 730 -1.12 -3.63 -21.06
CA ASP A 730 -0.92 -4.83 -21.88
C ASP A 730 -2.21 -5.66 -22.08
N LYS A 731 -3.28 -5.37 -21.32
CA LYS A 731 -4.61 -5.97 -21.45
C LYS A 731 -5.64 -5.00 -22.02
N GLU A 732 -5.20 -4.03 -22.82
CA GLU A 732 -6.06 -3.05 -23.47
C GLU A 732 -7.23 -3.72 -24.24
N PRO A 733 -8.49 -3.54 -23.81
CA PRO A 733 -9.62 -4.26 -24.41
C PRO A 733 -10.39 -3.45 -25.47
N PHE A 734 -10.09 -2.15 -25.63
CA PHE A 734 -10.87 -1.25 -26.49
C PHE A 734 -10.07 -0.70 -27.69
N ILE A 735 -8.73 -0.74 -27.62
CA ILE A 735 -7.85 -0.21 -28.65
C ILE A 735 -6.90 -1.31 -29.18
N PRO A 736 -6.92 -1.62 -30.48
CA PRO A 736 -7.80 -1.03 -31.49
C PRO A 736 -9.27 -1.42 -31.30
N THR A 737 -10.20 -0.75 -31.98
CA THR A 737 -11.64 -1.04 -31.90
C THR A 737 -12.15 -1.97 -33.03
N PRO A 738 -12.03 -3.31 -32.95
CA PRO A 738 -12.17 -4.18 -34.11
C PRO A 738 -13.59 -4.18 -34.69
N ALA A 739 -14.59 -3.93 -33.85
CA ALA A 739 -15.99 -3.83 -34.26
C ALA A 739 -16.26 -2.66 -35.23
N PHE A 740 -15.42 -1.61 -35.21
CA PHE A 740 -15.61 -0.42 -36.04
C PHE A 740 -14.51 -0.23 -37.09
N ASN A 741 -13.28 -0.70 -36.86
CA ASN A 741 -12.18 -0.52 -37.82
C ASN A 741 -11.55 -1.81 -38.33
N GLY A 742 -11.91 -2.98 -37.78
CA GLY A 742 -11.37 -4.28 -38.19
C GLY A 742 -9.92 -4.55 -37.78
N LEU A 743 -9.25 -3.63 -37.09
CA LEU A 743 -7.91 -3.81 -36.56
C LEU A 743 -7.96 -4.70 -35.31
N THR A 744 -6.92 -5.48 -35.04
CA THR A 744 -6.98 -6.54 -34.01
C THR A 744 -5.77 -6.60 -33.09
N ASP A 745 -4.67 -5.94 -33.44
CA ASP A 745 -3.42 -6.00 -32.68
C ASP A 745 -2.94 -4.59 -32.31
N LEU A 746 -2.90 -4.27 -31.01
CA LEU A 746 -2.48 -2.96 -30.52
C LEU A 746 -1.04 -2.60 -30.93
N GLY A 747 -0.12 -3.56 -30.88
CA GLY A 747 1.29 -3.31 -31.19
C GLY A 747 1.51 -3.05 -32.68
N ARG A 748 0.99 -3.93 -33.52
CA ARG A 748 1.15 -3.90 -34.98
C ARG A 748 0.30 -2.82 -35.63
N ASP A 749 -0.96 -2.68 -35.25
CA ASP A 749 -1.92 -1.86 -35.97
C ASP A 749 -2.00 -0.41 -35.46
N VAL A 750 -1.58 -0.15 -34.21
CA VAL A 750 -1.73 1.18 -33.57
C VAL A 750 -0.38 1.77 -33.13
N ILE A 751 0.33 1.09 -32.22
CA ILE A 751 1.54 1.63 -31.59
C ILE A 751 2.69 1.79 -32.61
N THR A 752 3.02 0.73 -33.34
CA THR A 752 4.17 0.72 -34.26
C THR A 752 4.00 1.76 -35.38
N PRO A 753 2.84 1.87 -36.06
CA PRO A 753 2.61 2.89 -37.07
C PRO A 753 2.75 4.32 -36.52
N PHE A 754 2.13 4.62 -35.36
CA PHE A 754 2.20 5.94 -34.75
C PHE A 754 3.63 6.32 -34.35
N MET A 755 4.33 5.42 -33.67
CA MET A 755 5.72 5.63 -33.25
C MET A 755 6.64 5.87 -34.45
N SER A 756 6.47 5.09 -35.52
CA SER A 756 7.26 5.24 -36.76
C SER A 756 6.98 6.58 -37.44
N ARG A 757 5.70 6.93 -37.59
CA ARG A 757 5.25 8.19 -38.19
C ARG A 757 5.81 9.41 -37.44
N MET A 758 5.70 9.42 -36.11
CA MET A 758 6.20 10.50 -35.27
C MET A 758 7.73 10.59 -35.23
N THR A 759 8.42 9.43 -35.20
CA THR A 759 9.89 9.38 -35.27
C THR A 759 10.40 9.94 -36.60
N ASN A 760 9.79 9.57 -37.72
CA ASN A 760 10.13 10.10 -39.05
C ASN A 760 9.89 11.61 -39.17
N ALA A 761 8.92 12.14 -38.41
CA ALA A 761 8.63 13.58 -38.32
C ALA A 761 9.54 14.33 -37.33
N GLY A 762 10.53 13.66 -36.73
CA GLY A 762 11.51 14.24 -35.81
C GLY A 762 11.00 14.44 -34.38
N ASN A 763 9.87 13.84 -33.99
CA ASN A 763 9.30 13.96 -32.65
C ASN A 763 8.98 12.56 -32.09
N ARG A 764 10.01 11.80 -31.70
CA ARG A 764 9.85 10.43 -31.19
C ARG A 764 9.17 10.44 -29.81
N PRO A 765 7.98 9.82 -29.65
CA PRO A 765 7.33 9.72 -28.35
C PRO A 765 8.10 8.81 -27.38
N ILE A 766 7.92 9.03 -26.08
CA ILE A 766 8.31 8.09 -25.02
C ILE A 766 7.18 7.08 -24.89
N LEU A 767 7.45 5.78 -25.03
CA LEU A 767 6.45 4.73 -24.92
C LEU A 767 6.65 3.92 -23.62
N LYS A 768 5.58 3.69 -22.86
CA LYS A 768 5.56 2.73 -21.75
C LYS A 768 4.33 1.83 -21.82
N ILE A 769 4.54 0.52 -21.66
CA ILE A 769 3.46 -0.47 -21.55
C ILE A 769 3.39 -0.96 -20.10
N TYR A 770 2.20 -0.89 -19.52
CA TYR A 770 1.95 -1.29 -18.14
C TYR A 770 1.43 -2.73 -18.11
N PRO A 771 2.13 -3.68 -17.46
CA PRO A 771 1.72 -5.07 -17.40
C PRO A 771 0.51 -5.29 -16.48
N GLU A 772 -0.30 -6.31 -16.80
CA GLU A 772 -1.55 -6.68 -16.13
C GLU A 772 -2.51 -5.50 -15.91
N THR A 773 -2.51 -4.57 -16.86
CA THR A 773 -3.24 -3.29 -16.77
C THR A 773 -4.20 -3.17 -17.97
N GLY A 774 -5.42 -2.70 -17.73
CA GLY A 774 -6.43 -2.49 -18.76
C GLY A 774 -6.39 -1.09 -19.37
N HIS A 775 -7.57 -0.61 -19.77
CA HIS A 775 -7.74 0.69 -20.44
C HIS A 775 -7.55 1.89 -19.51
N PHE A 776 -7.81 1.73 -18.22
CA PHE A 776 -7.73 2.78 -17.21
C PHE A 776 -6.47 2.57 -16.37
N ILE A 777 -5.32 2.95 -16.93
CA ILE A 777 -4.01 2.79 -16.28
C ILE A 777 -3.99 3.55 -14.95
N HIS A 778 -4.57 4.75 -14.90
CA HIS A 778 -4.67 5.56 -13.69
C HIS A 778 -5.49 4.94 -12.54
N THR A 779 -6.30 3.90 -12.81
CA THR A 779 -7.02 3.14 -11.79
C THR A 779 -6.40 1.79 -11.51
N ASP A 780 -5.93 1.09 -12.56
CA ASP A 780 -5.34 -0.25 -12.46
C ASP A 780 -3.92 -0.20 -11.90
N ASN A 781 -3.15 0.84 -12.24
CA ASN A 781 -1.81 1.12 -11.72
C ASN A 781 -1.69 2.59 -11.24
N PRO A 782 -2.40 2.94 -10.14
CA PRO A 782 -2.62 4.34 -9.75
C PRO A 782 -1.36 5.05 -9.25
N VAL A 783 -0.34 4.33 -8.81
CA VAL A 783 0.88 4.90 -8.25
C VAL A 783 1.92 5.14 -9.34
N GLU A 784 2.34 4.08 -10.05
CA GLU A 784 3.40 4.15 -11.06
C GLU A 784 3.00 5.12 -12.18
N PHE A 785 1.76 5.03 -12.66
CA PHE A 785 1.27 5.91 -13.71
C PHE A 785 1.26 7.38 -13.29
N SER A 786 0.83 7.67 -12.06
CA SER A 786 0.83 9.03 -11.51
C SER A 786 2.26 9.60 -11.41
N VAL A 787 3.22 8.77 -10.99
CA VAL A 787 4.65 9.15 -10.93
C VAL A 787 5.16 9.46 -12.33
N ASP A 788 4.89 8.59 -13.30
CA ASP A 788 5.38 8.73 -14.67
C ASP A 788 4.82 9.97 -15.37
N VAL A 789 3.53 10.28 -15.17
CA VAL A 789 2.93 11.53 -15.66
C VAL A 789 3.64 12.75 -15.05
N VAL A 790 3.88 12.73 -13.74
CA VAL A 790 4.57 13.83 -13.07
C VAL A 790 6.03 13.95 -13.50
N ASP A 791 6.74 12.84 -13.67
CA ASP A 791 8.12 12.82 -14.15
C ASP A 791 8.23 13.31 -15.59
N PHE A 792 7.28 12.95 -16.45
CA PHE A 792 7.17 13.53 -17.78
C PHE A 792 7.00 15.05 -17.74
N VAL A 793 6.12 15.57 -16.89
CA VAL A 793 5.87 17.03 -16.75
C VAL A 793 7.07 17.76 -16.14
N THR A 794 7.67 17.19 -15.10
CA THR A 794 8.68 17.87 -14.28
C THR A 794 10.08 17.71 -14.86
N LYS A 795 10.42 16.52 -15.35
CA LYS A 795 11.77 16.12 -15.81
C LYS A 795 11.86 15.94 -17.32
N GLY A 796 10.74 15.73 -18.03
CA GLY A 796 10.73 15.43 -19.46
C GLY A 796 11.13 13.99 -19.80
N THR A 797 11.19 13.11 -18.80
CA THR A 797 11.60 11.71 -18.92
C THR A 797 10.61 10.81 -18.19
N VAL A 798 10.50 9.55 -18.60
CA VAL A 798 9.73 8.50 -17.91
C VAL A 798 10.64 7.29 -17.75
N ASP A 799 10.56 6.60 -16.61
CA ASP A 799 11.25 5.33 -16.44
C ASP A 799 10.54 4.25 -17.26
N THR A 800 11.11 3.93 -18.42
CA THR A 800 10.59 2.88 -19.31
C THR A 800 11.05 1.49 -18.90
N SER A 801 11.91 1.36 -17.88
CA SER A 801 12.21 0.06 -17.28
C SER A 801 11.08 -0.30 -16.34
N SER A 802 10.11 -1.08 -16.83
CA SER A 802 9.14 -1.68 -15.92
C SER A 802 9.89 -2.71 -15.05
N PRO A 803 9.90 -2.59 -13.71
CA PRO A 803 10.51 -3.59 -12.84
C PRO A 803 9.94 -5.01 -13.12
N LEU A 804 8.66 -5.07 -13.53
CA LEU A 804 7.96 -6.30 -13.93
C LEU A 804 8.43 -6.86 -15.30
N GLY A 805 8.88 -6.01 -16.22
CA GLY A 805 9.41 -6.42 -17.52
C GLY A 805 10.83 -7.00 -17.43
N THR A 806 11.67 -6.41 -16.56
CA THR A 806 13.04 -6.89 -16.30
C THR A 806 13.04 -8.21 -15.51
N ASP A 807 12.13 -8.37 -14.53
CA ASP A 807 12.00 -9.61 -13.74
C ASP A 807 11.46 -10.81 -14.55
N ARG A 808 10.67 -10.59 -15.61
CA ARG A 808 10.17 -11.70 -16.47
C ARG A 808 11.17 -12.13 -17.54
N MET A 809 12.05 -11.25 -18.03
CA MET A 809 13.19 -11.67 -18.88
C MET A 809 14.14 -12.63 -18.12
N ILE A 810 14.20 -12.51 -16.79
CA ILE A 810 14.97 -13.40 -15.92
C ILE A 810 14.25 -14.73 -15.65
N ARG A 811 12.92 -14.83 -15.84
CA ARG A 811 12.09 -16.00 -15.42
C ARG A 811 11.45 -16.82 -16.54
N GLY A 812 11.83 -16.63 -17.80
CA GLY A 812 11.64 -17.63 -18.87
C GLY A 812 10.21 -18.09 -19.17
N ALA A 813 9.48 -17.36 -20.02
CA ALA A 813 8.47 -17.92 -20.92
C ALA A 813 8.45 -17.08 -22.21
N VAL A 814 8.79 -17.73 -23.32
CA VAL A 814 8.77 -17.12 -24.65
C VAL A 814 7.33 -17.03 -25.14
N ALA A 815 6.87 -15.82 -25.46
CA ALA A 815 5.93 -15.54 -26.55
C ALA A 815 6.17 -14.12 -27.09
N SER A 816 6.79 -14.07 -28.28
CA SER A 816 7.00 -12.95 -29.21
C SER A 816 7.45 -11.60 -28.63
N ALA A 817 8.77 -11.43 -28.50
CA ALA A 817 9.38 -10.11 -28.70
C ALA A 817 9.23 -9.73 -30.19
N LEU A 818 8.65 -8.56 -30.47
CA LEU A 818 8.75 -7.94 -31.79
C LEU A 818 10.23 -7.65 -32.08
N PRO A 819 10.76 -8.01 -33.27
CA PRO A 819 12.16 -7.80 -33.60
C PRO A 819 12.44 -6.30 -33.73
N VAL A 820 13.36 -5.81 -32.90
CA VAL A 820 14.04 -4.52 -33.11
C VAL A 820 14.83 -4.65 -34.41
N ALA A 821 14.54 -3.77 -35.37
CA ALA A 821 15.27 -3.73 -36.64
C ALA A 821 16.78 -3.48 -36.39
N PRO A 822 17.67 -4.19 -37.10
CA PRO A 822 19.12 -4.05 -36.90
C PRO A 822 19.64 -2.70 -37.36
N THR A 823 20.50 -2.11 -36.55
CA THR A 823 21.35 -0.97 -36.92
C THR A 823 22.30 -1.37 -38.07
N PRO A 824 22.53 -0.52 -39.10
CA PRO A 824 23.42 -0.86 -40.21
C PRO A 824 24.87 -1.11 -39.75
N PRO A 825 25.64 -1.96 -40.46
CA PRO A 825 26.97 -2.38 -40.03
C PRO A 825 28.01 -1.27 -40.17
N GLY A 826 28.45 -0.72 -39.03
CA GLY A 826 29.69 0.04 -38.89
C GLY A 826 30.82 -0.89 -38.41
N ALA A 827 31.98 -0.82 -39.05
CA ALA A 827 33.09 -1.76 -38.96
C ALA A 827 33.57 -2.11 -37.52
N ALA A 828 33.82 -3.40 -37.27
CA ALA A 828 34.80 -3.89 -36.29
C ALA A 828 36.22 -3.71 -36.85
N PRO A 829 37.33 -3.68 -36.07
CA PRO A 829 37.57 -4.40 -34.79
C PRO A 829 38.29 -3.56 -33.70
N THR A 830 38.30 -3.93 -32.42
CA THR A 830 39.32 -4.80 -31.76
C THR A 830 38.94 -4.90 -30.26
N ALA A 831 38.70 -6.11 -29.73
CA ALA A 831 39.62 -6.96 -28.96
C ALA A 831 39.88 -6.53 -27.49
N GLY A 832 39.45 -7.40 -26.55
CA GLY A 832 39.86 -7.45 -25.14
C GLY A 832 38.89 -6.77 -24.16
N LEU A 833 38.59 -7.27 -22.96
CA LEU A 833 39.09 -8.38 -22.15
C LEU A 833 38.03 -8.68 -21.07
N ASN A 834 37.93 -9.94 -20.65
CA ASN A 834 37.20 -10.42 -19.49
C ASN A 834 37.46 -9.60 -18.21
N LYS A 835 36.41 -9.24 -17.48
CA LYS A 835 36.19 -9.58 -16.06
C LYS A 835 34.77 -9.24 -15.62
#